data_AF-A0A7C2KU16-F1
#
_entry.id   AF-A0A7C2KU16-F1
#
_cell.length_a   1.000
_cell.length_b   1.000
_cell.length_c   1.000
_cell.angle_alpha   90.00
_cell.angle_beta   90.00
_cell.angle_gamma   90.00
#
_symmetry.space_group_name_H-M   'P 1'
#
loop_
_entity.id
_entity.type
_entity.pdbx_description
1 polymer ?
#
loop_
_entity_poly.entity_id
_entity_poly.type
_entity_poly.pdbx_seq_one_letter_code
_entity_poly.pdbx_strand_id
1 'polypeptide(L)'
;MCTRTRTIAVSVLLCMPAFAAPPGHVPSQNPPPTDEANPEVNPFECGFQSRDVLLAELKAAIERGDVPDPRTRPLPEVKPRPGRPQRGVPVVTADDVFPYEDSAGLLLTNFSTTDLLLFMGQAANALMVEHGDNFDLAGFFVNFTPNHQIGSAFYFGLANDVSGIGLEIFQDRASWGVAGDRMQGMVMMWRVQAWAANDTAMLVLGQEFEHRFALFLDPLLDGRLLQGDDAGCGRSAHWNWKVDGQGSGMEIREWIGSSPATLGGDCAPGGFFFICRNSDIGGVFSYTDLYLMGYVSPAEMDAGNSELRYMNTSCSSPYSGAISTFDSDGIIAANGPRVPDSSAAQHDFRTGWIMLHQPGDPPAPAQLENAVAILNLWSTEWSFGTLGRGTMNNTLINPFTISFPDGTPTRVTPDTPTSFDVQTTNEEDAPDTDSGLLHYSIDGGPEQTTPLTFLGGDLFRATLPAVPCTSTIEFFVTIDALGGDTVRAPGGGTLGALSAFSVSTVFSDNFEVDLGWTVQNIDLSDGGWDRGVPVDCSRGDPPADFDGSGQCWLTDNSAASSCNSDVDGGPTQLTSPALDLSAPEEYRIRYARWFTNDDGDADRLDVEISNDDGASWVLVESVPGGVGWVEHSFAVDDFVAPTNQVRVRFSATDNPNNSVTEAAVDALKVLVVNCEPCLGDIDGSGAVDLGDLAILLSNFGTVGGVDPSDGDLNDDDRVDLGDLAILLSVFGTPCG
;
A
#
# COMPACT_ATOMS: atom_id res chain seq x y z
N MET A 1 -40.64 7.81 -14.43
CA MET A 1 -39.91 8.42 -13.29
C MET A 1 -40.68 8.16 -12.01
N CYS A 2 -40.23 7.18 -11.22
CA CYS A 2 -40.61 7.00 -9.82
C CYS A 2 -39.34 6.51 -9.11
N THR A 3 -38.58 7.42 -8.51
CA THR A 3 -37.47 7.05 -7.62
C THR A 3 -38.04 6.28 -6.43
N ARG A 4 -37.56 5.05 -6.23
CA ARG A 4 -37.84 4.24 -5.04
C ARG A 4 -36.57 4.05 -4.24
N THR A 5 -36.20 5.08 -3.48
CA THR A 5 -35.37 4.87 -2.29
C THR A 5 -36.08 3.85 -1.40
N ARG A 6 -35.40 2.79 -0.98
CA ARG A 6 -35.95 1.79 -0.05
C ARG A 6 -34.93 1.43 1.01
N THR A 7 -35.12 2.02 2.18
CA THR A 7 -34.52 1.57 3.44
C THR A 7 -34.88 0.09 3.65
N ILE A 8 -33.86 -0.77 3.82
CA ILE A 8 -34.06 -2.14 4.31
C ILE A 8 -34.40 -2.05 5.81
N ALA A 9 -35.42 -2.79 6.24
CA ALA A 9 -35.90 -2.73 7.61
C ALA A 9 -35.10 -3.67 8.51
N VAL A 10 -34.20 -3.12 9.33
CA VAL A 10 -33.45 -3.85 10.36
C VAL A 10 -34.42 -4.60 11.29
N SER A 11 -34.11 -5.85 11.61
CA SER A 11 -34.82 -6.65 12.61
C SER A 11 -33.84 -7.55 13.36
N VAL A 12 -33.26 -7.02 14.44
CA VAL A 12 -32.44 -7.78 15.38
C VAL A 12 -33.33 -8.78 16.14
N LEU A 13 -33.05 -10.08 16.05
CA LEU A 13 -33.67 -11.07 16.93
C LEU A 13 -32.78 -12.31 17.15
N LEU A 14 -32.44 -12.58 18.40
CA LEU A 14 -31.66 -13.75 18.83
C LEU A 14 -32.43 -15.07 18.69
N CYS A 15 -31.71 -16.20 18.64
CA CYS A 15 -32.25 -17.48 19.11
C CYS A 15 -31.19 -18.35 19.83
N MET A 16 -31.64 -19.23 20.72
CA MET A 16 -30.84 -19.86 21.78
C MET A 16 -30.60 -21.38 21.61
N PRO A 17 -29.62 -21.98 22.32
CA PRO A 17 -29.13 -23.33 22.04
C PRO A 17 -29.80 -24.47 22.85
N ALA A 18 -29.27 -25.68 22.62
CA ALA A 18 -29.29 -26.91 23.43
C ALA A 18 -30.34 -28.00 23.14
N PHE A 19 -29.83 -29.21 22.87
CA PHE A 19 -30.46 -30.49 23.20
C PHE A 19 -29.41 -31.46 23.76
N ALA A 20 -29.67 -32.04 24.93
CA ALA A 20 -28.78 -33.00 25.59
C ALA A 20 -29.22 -34.45 25.37
N ALA A 21 -28.26 -35.37 25.35
CA ALA A 21 -28.52 -36.81 25.30
C ALA A 21 -29.06 -37.37 26.64
N PRO A 22 -29.85 -38.46 26.63
CA PRO A 22 -30.48 -39.01 27.83
C PRO A 22 -29.49 -39.73 28.79
N PRO A 23 -29.85 -39.88 30.10
CA PRO A 23 -28.87 -40.03 31.19
C PRO A 23 -28.48 -41.46 31.58
N GLY A 24 -27.28 -41.60 32.19
CA GLY A 24 -26.71 -42.88 32.61
C GLY A 24 -25.83 -42.86 33.88
N HIS A 25 -26.45 -42.65 35.05
CA HIS A 25 -25.91 -42.86 36.42
C HIS A 25 -24.78 -41.95 36.96
N VAL A 26 -24.86 -41.69 38.27
CA VAL A 26 -24.03 -40.81 39.14
C VAL A 26 -23.91 -41.55 40.49
N PRO A 27 -22.72 -41.71 41.12
CA PRO A 27 -22.02 -40.68 41.95
C PRO A 27 -20.46 -40.73 41.84
N SER A 28 -19.60 -39.85 42.40
CA SER A 28 -19.62 -38.54 43.11
C SER A 28 -18.12 -38.07 43.22
N GLN A 29 -17.65 -36.95 43.82
CA GLN A 29 -18.12 -36.02 44.87
C GLN A 29 -17.57 -34.59 44.67
N ASN A 30 -18.17 -33.64 45.40
CA ASN A 30 -17.67 -32.36 45.97
C ASN A 30 -16.84 -31.35 45.10
N PRO A 31 -17.29 -30.08 44.97
CA PRO A 31 -16.54 -28.95 44.41
C PRO A 31 -15.68 -28.21 45.48
N PRO A 32 -14.73 -27.34 45.08
CA PRO A 32 -14.99 -25.87 45.04
C PRO A 32 -14.14 -25.12 43.96
N PRO A 33 -14.15 -23.77 43.88
CA PRO A 33 -15.13 -22.77 44.34
C PRO A 33 -15.86 -22.11 43.13
N THR A 34 -16.53 -20.98 43.35
CA THR A 34 -17.15 -20.15 42.29
C THR A 34 -16.29 -18.95 41.92
N ASP A 35 -15.93 -18.82 40.65
CA ASP A 35 -15.62 -17.53 40.02
C ASP A 35 -16.85 -17.06 39.21
N GLU A 36 -17.14 -15.76 39.23
CA GLU A 36 -18.29 -15.17 38.53
C GLU A 36 -17.98 -14.92 37.06
N ALA A 37 -18.11 -15.96 36.24
CA ALA A 37 -17.95 -15.85 34.79
C ALA A 37 -19.17 -15.19 34.12
N ASN A 38 -18.99 -13.96 33.65
CA ASN A 38 -19.54 -13.50 32.38
C ASN A 38 -18.34 -13.41 31.41
N PRO A 39 -18.44 -13.90 30.17
CA PRO A 39 -19.21 -13.17 29.17
C PRO A 39 -20.26 -14.02 28.44
N GLU A 40 -21.03 -13.34 27.58
CA GLU A 40 -21.80 -13.99 26.53
C GLU A 40 -20.84 -14.69 25.56
N VAL A 41 -20.75 -16.02 25.66
CA VAL A 41 -20.18 -16.84 24.59
C VAL A 41 -21.16 -16.75 23.41
N ASN A 42 -20.97 -15.74 22.56
CA ASN A 42 -21.81 -15.56 21.38
C ASN A 42 -21.71 -16.85 20.54
N PRO A 43 -22.82 -17.56 20.27
CA PRO A 43 -22.78 -18.81 19.53
C PRO A 43 -22.29 -18.56 18.09
N PHE A 44 -21.84 -19.63 17.43
CA PHE A 44 -21.28 -19.58 16.08
C PHE A 44 -22.11 -18.74 15.08
N GLU A 45 -21.61 -17.55 14.74
CA GLU A 45 -22.18 -16.64 13.75
C GLU A 45 -21.21 -16.48 12.57
N CYS A 46 -21.33 -17.33 11.53
CA CYS A 46 -20.86 -16.97 10.18
C CYS A 46 -21.85 -15.97 9.55
N GLY A 47 -22.08 -14.85 10.22
CA GLY A 47 -22.99 -13.80 9.77
C GLY A 47 -22.32 -12.92 8.73
N PHE A 48 -22.86 -12.90 7.51
CA PHE A 48 -22.51 -11.85 6.55
C PHE A 48 -23.03 -10.51 7.08
N GLN A 49 -22.12 -9.67 7.58
CA GLN A 49 -22.46 -8.30 7.95
C GLN A 49 -22.49 -7.45 6.68
N SER A 50 -23.69 -6.96 6.33
CA SER A 50 -23.88 -6.15 5.13
C SER A 50 -22.99 -4.91 5.15
N ARG A 51 -22.34 -4.63 4.01
CA ARG A 51 -21.56 -3.42 3.76
C ARG A 51 -22.26 -2.14 4.25
N ASP A 52 -23.55 -1.98 3.96
CA ASP A 52 -24.33 -0.80 4.37
C ASP A 52 -24.47 -0.67 5.89
N VAL A 53 -24.46 -1.80 6.61
CA VAL A 53 -24.49 -1.84 8.08
C VAL A 53 -23.11 -1.50 8.62
N LEU A 54 -22.04 -2.14 8.12
CA LEU A 54 -20.66 -1.86 8.53
C LEU A 54 -20.26 -0.40 8.29
N LEU A 55 -20.61 0.18 7.14
CA LEU A 55 -20.40 1.60 6.85
C LEU A 55 -21.21 2.53 7.77
N ALA A 56 -22.42 2.12 8.16
CA ALA A 56 -23.25 2.88 9.10
C ALA A 56 -22.71 2.78 10.55
N GLU A 57 -22.16 1.63 10.94
CA GLU A 57 -21.51 1.40 12.24
C GLU A 57 -20.20 2.16 12.36
N LEU A 58 -19.31 2.04 11.38
CA LEU A 58 -18.08 2.84 11.25
C LEU A 58 -18.40 4.34 11.30
N LYS A 59 -19.36 4.80 10.49
CA LYS A 59 -19.79 6.19 10.52
C LYS A 59 -20.29 6.60 11.91
N ALA A 60 -21.09 5.76 12.56
CA ALA A 60 -21.61 6.05 13.89
C ALA A 60 -20.52 6.03 14.98
N ALA A 61 -19.44 5.25 14.80
CA ALA A 61 -18.27 5.25 15.68
C ALA A 61 -17.47 6.55 15.54
N ILE A 62 -17.24 7.00 14.29
CA ILE A 62 -16.64 8.31 13.98
C ILE A 62 -17.52 9.45 14.56
N GLU A 63 -18.84 9.41 14.38
CA GLU A 63 -19.77 10.41 14.94
C GLU A 63 -19.84 10.42 16.50
N ARG A 64 -19.31 9.38 17.17
CA ARG A 64 -19.14 9.34 18.64
C ARG A 64 -17.73 9.72 19.12
N GLY A 65 -16.74 9.68 18.24
CA GLY A 65 -15.32 9.77 18.60
C GLY A 65 -14.73 8.47 19.16
N ASP A 66 -15.38 7.33 18.91
CA ASP A 66 -14.85 6.01 19.33
C ASP A 66 -13.64 5.59 18.49
N VAL A 67 -13.62 6.00 17.21
CA VAL A 67 -12.52 5.81 16.25
C VAL A 67 -12.30 7.08 15.41
N PRO A 68 -11.07 7.39 14.98
CA PRO A 68 -10.81 8.49 14.04
C PRO A 68 -11.40 8.18 12.65
N ASP A 69 -11.70 9.21 11.85
CA ASP A 69 -12.11 9.03 10.45
C ASP A 69 -10.88 8.60 9.61
N PRO A 70 -10.88 7.40 9.00
CA PRO A 70 -9.71 6.93 8.26
C PRO A 70 -9.39 7.79 7.03
N ARG A 71 -10.36 8.57 6.54
CA ARG A 71 -10.24 9.41 5.33
C ARG A 71 -9.67 10.81 5.62
N THR A 72 -9.53 11.20 6.89
CA THR A 72 -8.89 12.48 7.27
C THR A 72 -7.40 12.32 7.55
N ARG A 73 -6.90 11.09 7.69
CA ARG A 73 -5.47 10.80 7.78
C ARG A 73 -4.90 10.55 6.37
N PRO A 74 -3.67 10.99 6.06
CA PRO A 74 -2.97 10.56 4.85
C PRO A 74 -2.82 9.04 4.83
N LEU A 75 -3.23 8.40 3.73
CA LEU A 75 -2.92 7.00 3.49
C LEU A 75 -1.46 6.89 3.00
N PRO A 76 -0.71 5.84 3.38
CA PRO A 76 0.66 5.68 2.90
C PRO A 76 0.72 5.54 1.38
N GLU A 77 1.77 6.10 0.74
CA GLU A 77 2.00 5.87 -0.70
C GLU A 77 2.30 4.38 -0.93
N VAL A 78 1.46 3.72 -1.72
CA VAL A 78 1.65 2.33 -2.14
C VAL A 78 1.51 2.23 -3.66
N LYS A 79 2.22 1.27 -4.26
CA LYS A 79 2.61 1.37 -5.69
C LYS A 79 1.71 0.54 -6.62
N PRO A 80 0.93 1.15 -7.53
CA PRO A 80 -0.03 0.45 -8.38
C PRO A 80 0.64 -0.34 -9.53
N ARG A 81 -0.09 -1.33 -10.05
CA ARG A 81 0.41 -2.36 -11.01
C ARG A 81 -0.54 -2.60 -12.21
N PRO A 82 -0.05 -2.60 -13.47
CA PRO A 82 -0.71 -3.12 -14.68
C PRO A 82 -0.94 -4.67 -14.77
N GLY A 83 -1.01 -5.20 -16.00
CA GLY A 83 -1.83 -6.39 -16.37
C GLY A 83 -1.11 -7.67 -16.84
N ARG A 84 -1.93 -8.71 -17.03
CA ARG A 84 -1.62 -10.16 -17.13
C ARG A 84 -1.76 -10.72 -18.57
N PRO A 85 -1.52 -12.03 -18.86
CA PRO A 85 -0.97 -13.13 -18.04
C PRO A 85 0.09 -14.02 -18.81
N GLN A 86 0.65 -15.17 -18.41
CA GLN A 86 0.74 -16.12 -17.25
C GLN A 86 2.21 -16.70 -17.30
N ARG A 87 2.79 -17.55 -16.43
CA ARG A 87 2.27 -18.76 -15.74
C ARG A 87 3.25 -19.40 -14.73
N GLY A 88 2.78 -19.65 -13.51
CA GLY A 88 3.37 -20.57 -12.54
C GLY A 88 2.76 -20.33 -11.15
N VAL A 89 2.65 -21.36 -10.31
CA VAL A 89 2.36 -21.16 -8.87
C VAL A 89 3.68 -21.37 -8.14
N PRO A 90 4.28 -20.33 -7.53
CA PRO A 90 5.47 -20.50 -6.71
C PRO A 90 5.18 -21.30 -5.43
N VAL A 91 6.21 -21.89 -4.83
CA VAL A 91 6.07 -22.65 -3.58
C VAL A 91 6.23 -21.69 -2.42
N VAL A 92 5.15 -21.46 -1.67
CA VAL A 92 5.14 -20.57 -0.50
C VAL A 92 6.14 -21.06 0.54
N THR A 93 6.92 -20.14 1.10
CA THR A 93 7.92 -20.37 2.15
C THR A 93 7.54 -19.65 3.44
N ALA A 94 8.30 -19.85 4.53
CA ALA A 94 8.04 -19.14 5.79
C ALA A 94 8.26 -17.62 5.66
N ASP A 95 9.11 -17.20 4.73
CA ASP A 95 9.44 -15.79 4.48
C ASP A 95 8.34 -15.08 3.65
N ASP A 96 7.38 -15.84 3.09
CA ASP A 96 6.18 -15.34 2.39
C ASP A 96 4.99 -15.06 3.33
N VAL A 97 5.17 -15.18 4.64
CA VAL A 97 4.13 -14.93 5.65
C VAL A 97 4.52 -13.72 6.49
N PHE A 98 3.99 -12.57 6.10
CA PHE A 98 4.34 -11.24 6.66
C PHE A 98 3.98 -11.16 8.16
N PRO A 99 4.96 -11.00 9.07
CA PRO A 99 4.66 -10.79 10.48
C PRO A 99 4.15 -9.37 10.71
N TYR A 100 3.06 -9.21 11.47
CA TYR A 100 2.59 -7.88 11.89
C TYR A 100 2.23 -7.89 13.37
N GLU A 101 2.70 -6.87 14.09
CA GLU A 101 2.56 -6.79 15.54
C GLU A 101 1.26 -6.06 15.93
N ASP A 102 0.48 -6.67 16.82
CA ASP A 102 -0.58 -6.00 17.57
C ASP A 102 0.03 -5.16 18.70
N SER A 103 0.81 -4.13 18.34
CA SER A 103 1.58 -3.31 19.29
C SER A 103 0.71 -2.61 20.33
N ALA A 104 -0.55 -2.31 19.99
CA ALA A 104 -1.56 -1.77 20.90
C ALA A 104 -2.25 -2.86 21.77
N GLY A 105 -2.07 -4.14 21.46
CA GLY A 105 -2.76 -5.26 22.10
C GLY A 105 -4.28 -5.28 21.87
N LEU A 106 -4.75 -4.68 20.77
CA LEU A 106 -6.17 -4.53 20.44
C LEU A 106 -6.93 -5.85 20.54
N LEU A 107 -6.38 -6.93 19.97
CA LEU A 107 -7.03 -8.24 19.94
C LEU A 107 -7.07 -8.92 21.31
N LEU A 108 -6.44 -8.36 22.34
CA LEU A 108 -6.54 -8.80 23.74
C LEU A 108 -7.61 -8.01 24.52
N THR A 109 -8.04 -6.86 23.99
CA THR A 109 -9.15 -6.06 24.52
C THR A 109 -10.51 -6.56 24.03
N ASN A 110 -11.59 -6.00 24.57
CA ASN A 110 -12.95 -6.22 24.04
C ASN A 110 -13.20 -5.28 22.85
N PHE A 111 -12.52 -5.55 21.72
CA PHE A 111 -12.65 -4.81 20.47
C PHE A 111 -14.04 -4.97 19.81
N SER A 112 -14.39 -4.09 18.87
CA SER A 112 -15.55 -4.19 17.99
C SER A 112 -15.16 -4.65 16.57
N THR A 113 -16.14 -5.00 15.73
CA THR A 113 -15.88 -5.28 14.30
C THR A 113 -15.23 -4.10 13.60
N THR A 114 -15.59 -2.86 13.96
CA THR A 114 -15.02 -1.65 13.33
C THR A 114 -13.53 -1.56 13.65
N ASP A 115 -13.14 -1.74 14.91
CA ASP A 115 -11.73 -1.66 15.33
C ASP A 115 -10.90 -2.77 14.66
N LEU A 116 -11.44 -3.99 14.58
CA LEU A 116 -10.80 -5.12 13.91
C LEU A 116 -10.56 -4.85 12.42
N LEU A 117 -11.55 -4.33 11.69
CA LEU A 117 -11.44 -4.07 10.25
C LEU A 117 -10.47 -2.91 9.95
N LEU A 118 -10.42 -1.88 10.80
CA LEU A 118 -9.43 -0.80 10.69
C LEU A 118 -8.00 -1.30 10.99
N PHE A 119 -7.83 -2.15 12.00
CA PHE A 119 -6.54 -2.79 12.32
C PHE A 119 -6.06 -3.73 11.20
N MET A 120 -6.96 -4.52 10.61
CA MET A 120 -6.65 -5.30 9.40
C MET A 120 -6.22 -4.40 8.24
N GLY A 121 -6.84 -3.23 8.07
CA GLY A 121 -6.43 -2.24 7.07
C GLY A 121 -5.03 -1.66 7.32
N GLN A 122 -4.68 -1.37 8.57
CA GLN A 122 -3.33 -0.91 8.96
C GLN A 122 -2.27 -1.98 8.66
N ALA A 123 -2.56 -3.24 9.00
CA ALA A 123 -1.68 -4.38 8.71
C ALA A 123 -1.52 -4.63 7.20
N ALA A 124 -2.60 -4.52 6.43
CA ALA A 124 -2.57 -4.59 4.97
C ALA A 124 -1.74 -3.45 4.34
N ASN A 125 -1.80 -2.24 4.91
CA ASN A 125 -0.95 -1.13 4.46
C ASN A 125 0.54 -1.40 4.74
N ALA A 126 0.90 -1.94 5.91
CA ALA A 126 2.30 -2.25 6.23
C ALA A 126 2.90 -3.26 5.23
N LEU A 127 2.15 -4.33 4.92
CA LEU A 127 2.47 -5.27 3.84
C LEU A 127 2.69 -4.55 2.49
N MET A 128 1.82 -3.61 2.11
CA MET A 128 1.93 -2.87 0.84
C MET A 128 3.02 -1.78 0.84
N VAL A 129 3.48 -1.32 2.00
CA VAL A 129 4.64 -0.42 2.11
C VAL A 129 5.95 -1.18 1.87
N GLU A 130 6.07 -2.43 2.35
CA GLU A 130 7.27 -3.25 2.12
C GLU A 130 7.27 -3.94 0.73
N HIS A 131 6.11 -4.39 0.23
CA HIS A 131 6.01 -5.20 -1.00
C HIS A 131 5.21 -4.55 -2.17
N GLY A 132 4.70 -3.32 -2.01
CA GLY A 132 3.89 -2.59 -3.01
C GLY A 132 2.39 -2.97 -3.02
N ASP A 133 1.56 -2.20 -3.75
CA ASP A 133 0.14 -2.54 -4.01
C ASP A 133 0.04 -3.60 -5.12
N ASN A 134 0.66 -4.75 -4.86
CA ASN A 134 0.76 -5.89 -5.77
C ASN A 134 -0.31 -6.97 -5.50
N PHE A 135 -1.12 -6.80 -4.46
CA PHE A 135 -2.04 -7.80 -3.93
C PHE A 135 -3.50 -7.49 -4.29
N ASP A 136 -4.21 -8.48 -4.82
CA ASP A 136 -5.64 -8.41 -5.05
C ASP A 136 -6.44 -8.60 -3.75
N LEU A 137 -5.90 -9.34 -2.77
CA LEU A 137 -6.52 -9.58 -1.45
C LEU A 137 -5.45 -9.70 -0.35
N ALA A 138 -5.82 -9.38 0.89
CA ALA A 138 -5.00 -9.69 2.07
C ALA A 138 -5.63 -10.83 2.90
N GLY A 139 -4.84 -11.83 3.27
CA GLY A 139 -5.26 -12.94 4.13
C GLY A 139 -4.65 -12.82 5.53
N PHE A 140 -5.40 -13.18 6.58
CA PHE A 140 -4.99 -12.96 7.96
C PHE A 140 -5.04 -14.23 8.81
N PHE A 141 -3.94 -14.50 9.50
CA PHE A 141 -3.85 -15.45 10.59
C PHE A 141 -3.46 -14.74 11.90
N VAL A 142 -3.78 -15.35 13.03
CA VAL A 142 -3.40 -14.90 14.38
C VAL A 142 -2.53 -15.97 15.04
N ASN A 143 -1.36 -15.57 15.57
CA ASN A 143 -0.44 -16.48 16.23
C ASN A 143 -0.90 -16.84 17.66
N PHE A 144 -1.62 -15.94 18.33
CA PHE A 144 -2.01 -16.05 19.74
C PHE A 144 -3.48 -16.47 19.93
N THR A 145 -4.02 -16.29 21.15
CA THR A 145 -5.45 -16.43 21.42
C THR A 145 -6.03 -15.03 21.66
N PRO A 146 -6.86 -14.49 20.75
CA PRO A 146 -7.52 -13.21 20.96
C PRO A 146 -8.60 -13.31 22.05
N ASN A 147 -9.03 -12.15 22.55
CA ASN A 147 -10.08 -11.96 23.54
C ASN A 147 -11.38 -12.69 23.17
N HIS A 148 -11.81 -12.53 21.93
CA HIS A 148 -12.91 -13.24 21.28
C HIS A 148 -12.61 -13.33 19.76
N GLN A 149 -13.53 -13.92 19.00
CA GLN A 149 -13.45 -14.02 17.54
C GLN A 149 -14.82 -13.64 16.95
N ILE A 150 -14.81 -13.06 15.75
CA ILE A 150 -16.00 -12.73 14.96
C ILE A 150 -16.11 -13.80 13.87
N GLY A 151 -17.16 -14.63 13.94
CA GLY A 151 -17.26 -15.85 13.14
C GLY A 151 -16.18 -16.89 13.49
N SER A 152 -15.77 -17.67 12.49
CA SER A 152 -14.60 -18.57 12.57
C SER A 152 -13.66 -18.41 11.37
N ALA A 153 -14.21 -18.00 10.24
CA ALA A 153 -13.53 -17.20 9.23
C ALA A 153 -14.53 -16.13 8.73
N PHE A 154 -14.05 -15.11 8.01
CA PHE A 154 -14.89 -14.19 7.24
C PHE A 154 -14.13 -13.53 6.08
N TYR A 155 -14.83 -13.22 5.00
CA TYR A 155 -14.42 -12.25 3.98
C TYR A 155 -15.03 -10.86 4.24
N PHE A 156 -14.25 -9.82 3.92
CA PHE A 156 -14.67 -8.43 3.96
C PHE A 156 -14.29 -7.72 2.65
N GLY A 157 -15.27 -7.17 1.93
CA GLY A 157 -15.05 -6.53 0.63
C GLY A 157 -14.70 -5.06 0.72
N LEU A 158 -13.56 -4.66 0.15
CA LEU A 158 -13.07 -3.28 0.07
C LEU A 158 -13.45 -2.59 -1.26
N ALA A 159 -13.62 -3.36 -2.33
CA ALA A 159 -14.06 -2.87 -3.63
C ALA A 159 -14.79 -3.96 -4.42
N ASN A 160 -15.69 -3.53 -5.31
CA ASN A 160 -16.27 -4.39 -6.34
C ASN A 160 -16.35 -3.65 -7.68
N ASP A 161 -15.83 -4.31 -8.71
CA ASP A 161 -15.79 -3.93 -10.12
C ASP A 161 -16.71 -4.79 -11.01
N VAL A 162 -17.25 -5.89 -10.46
CA VAL A 162 -18.08 -6.87 -11.17
C VAL A 162 -19.56 -6.52 -11.05
N SER A 163 -20.30 -6.63 -12.15
CA SER A 163 -21.77 -6.53 -12.18
C SER A 163 -22.41 -7.83 -12.71
N GLY A 164 -23.72 -7.99 -12.51
CA GLY A 164 -24.46 -9.23 -12.83
C GLY A 164 -24.45 -10.29 -11.73
N ILE A 165 -23.78 -10.01 -10.61
CA ILE A 165 -23.67 -10.90 -9.44
C ILE A 165 -24.61 -10.53 -8.28
N GLY A 166 -25.49 -9.52 -8.49
CA GLY A 166 -26.41 -8.98 -7.49
C GLY A 166 -25.80 -7.90 -6.56
N LEU A 167 -24.47 -7.85 -6.44
CA LEU A 167 -23.74 -6.79 -5.74
C LEU A 167 -23.60 -5.52 -6.61
N GLU A 168 -23.61 -4.34 -5.98
CA GLU A 168 -23.32 -3.07 -6.68
C GLU A 168 -21.81 -2.85 -6.87
N ILE A 169 -21.44 -1.94 -7.79
CA ILE A 169 -20.05 -1.52 -7.99
C ILE A 169 -19.71 -0.45 -6.94
N PHE A 170 -18.65 -0.67 -6.17
CA PHE A 170 -18.19 0.24 -5.11
C PHE A 170 -16.67 0.24 -4.94
N GLN A 171 -16.13 1.26 -4.28
CA GLN A 171 -14.70 1.46 -4.05
C GLN A 171 -14.53 2.12 -2.67
N ASP A 172 -14.41 1.29 -1.63
CA ASP A 172 -14.50 1.74 -0.23
C ASP A 172 -13.14 1.74 0.51
N ARG A 173 -12.03 1.31 -0.12
CA ARG A 173 -10.67 1.20 0.48
C ARG A 173 -10.33 2.34 1.45
N ALA A 174 -10.38 3.58 0.98
CA ALA A 174 -10.08 4.77 1.76
C ALA A 174 -11.03 4.99 2.95
N SER A 175 -12.29 4.53 2.89
CA SER A 175 -13.20 4.56 4.04
C SER A 175 -12.77 3.64 5.17
N TRP A 176 -12.01 2.58 4.86
CA TRP A 176 -11.48 1.61 5.83
C TRP A 176 -9.99 1.80 6.11
N GLY A 177 -9.43 2.94 5.71
CA GLY A 177 -8.01 3.26 5.93
C GLY A 177 -7.04 2.44 5.07
N VAL A 178 -7.53 1.72 4.04
CA VAL A 178 -6.68 0.93 3.15
C VAL A 178 -6.18 1.79 2.00
N ALA A 179 -4.87 1.78 1.79
CA ALA A 179 -4.19 2.48 0.72
C ALA A 179 -4.28 1.74 -0.62
N GLY A 180 -3.87 2.40 -1.71
CA GLY A 180 -3.75 1.78 -3.04
C GLY A 180 -5.08 1.60 -3.78
N ASP A 181 -4.96 1.04 -4.97
CA ASP A 181 -6.04 0.93 -5.96
C ASP A 181 -6.40 -0.52 -6.31
N ARG A 182 -5.58 -1.51 -5.91
CA ARG A 182 -5.85 -2.92 -6.24
C ARG A 182 -6.65 -3.62 -5.16
N MET A 183 -6.18 -3.70 -3.92
CA MET A 183 -6.72 -4.61 -2.89
C MET A 183 -8.25 -4.60 -2.78
N GLN A 184 -8.87 -5.73 -3.10
CA GLN A 184 -10.30 -5.88 -3.41
C GLN A 184 -11.12 -6.29 -2.16
N GLY A 185 -10.44 -6.89 -1.18
CA GLY A 185 -11.01 -7.37 0.07
C GLY A 185 -9.98 -8.05 0.97
N MET A 186 -10.43 -8.50 2.13
CA MET A 186 -9.62 -9.12 3.18
C MET A 186 -10.28 -10.42 3.67
N VAL A 187 -9.48 -11.44 3.99
CA VAL A 187 -9.95 -12.75 4.50
C VAL A 187 -9.34 -13.00 5.88
N MET A 188 -10.17 -13.07 6.91
CA MET A 188 -9.75 -13.43 8.27
C MET A 188 -9.94 -14.94 8.49
N MET A 189 -8.84 -15.66 8.72
CA MET A 189 -8.83 -17.06 9.14
C MET A 189 -8.59 -17.22 10.66
N TRP A 190 -8.46 -16.14 11.42
CA TRP A 190 -8.20 -16.16 12.85
C TRP A 190 -7.01 -17.08 13.23
N ARG A 191 -7.13 -17.89 14.28
CA ARG A 191 -6.00 -18.61 14.89
C ARG A 191 -5.42 -19.66 13.94
N VAL A 192 -4.15 -19.54 13.58
CA VAL A 192 -3.48 -20.51 12.69
C VAL A 192 -3.52 -21.95 13.22
N GLN A 193 -3.54 -22.15 14.55
CA GLN A 193 -3.63 -23.49 15.16
C GLN A 193 -5.05 -24.09 15.19
N ALA A 194 -6.08 -23.35 14.76
CA ALA A 194 -7.42 -23.90 14.56
C ALA A 194 -7.51 -24.70 13.24
N TRP A 195 -6.56 -24.49 12.33
CA TRP A 195 -6.54 -25.04 10.98
C TRP A 195 -5.37 -25.99 10.75
N ALA A 196 -5.51 -26.82 9.72
CA ALA A 196 -4.44 -27.60 9.13
C ALA A 196 -4.74 -27.76 7.64
N ALA A 197 -3.73 -28.08 6.82
CA ALA A 197 -3.90 -28.31 5.39
C ALA A 197 -4.76 -29.56 5.11
N ASN A 198 -6.08 -29.38 5.00
CA ASN A 198 -7.09 -30.42 4.82
C ASN A 198 -8.37 -29.86 4.17
N ASP A 199 -9.29 -30.75 3.76
CA ASP A 199 -10.56 -30.41 3.10
C ASP A 199 -11.39 -29.34 3.83
N THR A 200 -11.42 -29.34 5.16
CA THR A 200 -12.20 -28.37 5.94
C THR A 200 -11.62 -26.95 5.79
N ALA A 201 -10.30 -26.80 5.87
CA ALA A 201 -9.66 -25.50 5.65
C ALA A 201 -9.82 -25.03 4.19
N MET A 202 -9.75 -25.95 3.22
CA MET A 202 -9.88 -25.64 1.80
C MET A 202 -11.31 -25.27 1.40
N LEU A 203 -12.33 -25.91 1.98
CA LEU A 203 -13.73 -25.54 1.76
C LEU A 203 -14.10 -24.21 2.44
N VAL A 204 -13.52 -23.89 3.60
CA VAL A 204 -13.72 -22.57 4.25
C VAL A 204 -13.01 -21.46 3.46
N LEU A 205 -11.76 -21.67 3.03
CA LEU A 205 -11.08 -20.73 2.12
C LEU A 205 -11.84 -20.57 0.79
N GLY A 206 -12.45 -21.66 0.28
CA GLY A 206 -13.42 -21.61 -0.81
C GLY A 206 -14.57 -20.64 -0.51
N GLN A 207 -15.30 -20.85 0.58
CA GLN A 207 -16.41 -20.02 1.01
C GLN A 207 -16.03 -18.54 1.11
N GLU A 208 -14.96 -18.21 1.84
CA GLU A 208 -14.56 -16.82 2.05
C GLU A 208 -14.07 -16.14 0.77
N PHE A 209 -13.29 -16.82 -0.08
CA PHE A 209 -12.88 -16.22 -1.36
C PHE A 209 -14.04 -16.11 -2.36
N GLU A 210 -15.06 -16.97 -2.29
CA GLU A 210 -16.25 -16.87 -3.15
C GLU A 210 -17.17 -15.71 -2.77
N HIS A 211 -17.19 -15.30 -1.49
CA HIS A 211 -17.89 -14.08 -1.03
C HIS A 211 -17.40 -12.78 -1.72
N ARG A 212 -16.28 -12.77 -2.46
CA ARG A 212 -15.95 -11.66 -3.36
C ARG A 212 -16.90 -11.56 -4.57
N PHE A 213 -17.46 -12.67 -5.03
CA PHE A 213 -18.11 -12.78 -6.35
C PHE A 213 -19.58 -13.21 -6.30
N ALA A 214 -20.01 -13.85 -5.22
CA ALA A 214 -21.22 -14.66 -5.24
C ALA A 214 -22.11 -14.46 -4.01
N LEU A 215 -23.36 -14.94 -4.13
CA LEU A 215 -24.39 -14.89 -3.09
C LEU A 215 -24.78 -13.47 -2.65
N PHE A 216 -24.99 -12.60 -3.63
CA PHE A 216 -25.71 -11.33 -3.48
C PHE A 216 -26.97 -11.26 -4.37
N LEU A 217 -27.41 -12.42 -4.90
CA LEU A 217 -28.34 -12.52 -6.02
C LEU A 217 -29.76 -12.06 -5.68
N ASP A 218 -30.29 -11.19 -6.53
CA ASP A 218 -31.71 -10.84 -6.54
C ASP A 218 -32.58 -12.10 -6.80
N PRO A 219 -33.81 -12.19 -6.24
CA PRO A 219 -34.72 -13.29 -6.49
C PRO A 219 -35.00 -13.47 -7.99
N LEU A 220 -35.14 -14.73 -8.44
CA LEU A 220 -35.56 -15.00 -9.82
C LEU A 220 -36.89 -14.30 -10.12
N LEU A 221 -37.14 -13.93 -11.38
CA LEU A 221 -38.34 -13.18 -11.78
C LEU A 221 -39.67 -13.89 -11.50
N ASP A 222 -39.65 -15.19 -11.18
CA ASP A 222 -40.80 -15.98 -10.73
C ASP A 222 -41.00 -16.02 -9.20
N GLY A 223 -40.11 -15.39 -8.44
CA GLY A 223 -40.14 -15.27 -6.98
C GLY A 223 -39.35 -16.35 -6.23
N ARG A 224 -38.55 -17.18 -6.90
CA ARG A 224 -37.66 -18.14 -6.22
C ARG A 224 -36.43 -17.45 -5.62
N LEU A 225 -36.16 -17.75 -4.34
CA LEU A 225 -35.00 -17.28 -3.60
C LEU A 225 -33.85 -18.29 -3.78
N LEU A 226 -32.83 -17.94 -4.56
CA LEU A 226 -31.65 -18.78 -4.70
C LEU A 226 -30.66 -18.62 -3.54
N GLN A 227 -30.65 -17.44 -2.90
CA GLN A 227 -29.90 -17.16 -1.68
C GLN A 227 -30.75 -17.43 -0.42
N GLY A 228 -30.10 -17.76 0.70
CA GLY A 228 -30.74 -17.80 2.01
C GLY A 228 -31.18 -16.42 2.51
N ASP A 229 -32.16 -16.41 3.41
CA ASP A 229 -32.88 -15.22 3.87
C ASP A 229 -32.88 -15.03 5.39
N ASP A 230 -32.17 -15.90 6.13
CA ASP A 230 -32.17 -16.07 7.60
C ASP A 230 -33.56 -16.33 8.24
N ALA A 231 -34.65 -16.11 7.50
CA ALA A 231 -36.03 -16.24 7.94
C ALA A 231 -36.59 -17.68 7.81
N GLY A 232 -35.90 -18.59 7.12
CA GLY A 232 -36.19 -20.01 7.29
C GLY A 232 -35.37 -21.06 6.53
N CYS A 233 -34.70 -20.72 5.42
CA CYS A 233 -34.13 -21.74 4.52
C CYS A 233 -32.75 -21.36 3.95
N GLY A 234 -31.70 -21.53 4.74
CA GLY A 234 -30.35 -21.07 4.40
C GLY A 234 -30.06 -19.70 4.98
N ARG A 235 -28.76 -19.42 5.12
CA ARG A 235 -28.23 -18.20 5.74
C ARG A 235 -28.08 -17.09 4.70
N SER A 236 -28.12 -15.82 5.11
CA SER A 236 -27.79 -14.71 4.21
C SER A 236 -26.36 -14.86 3.66
N ALA A 237 -26.17 -14.39 2.42
CA ALA A 237 -24.97 -14.60 1.60
C ALA A 237 -24.53 -16.08 1.41
N HIS A 238 -25.40 -17.06 1.61
CA HIS A 238 -25.15 -18.47 1.30
C HIS A 238 -26.27 -19.02 0.41
N TRP A 239 -26.07 -20.15 -0.27
CA TRP A 239 -27.12 -20.74 -1.11
C TRP A 239 -28.32 -21.17 -0.24
N ASN A 240 -29.54 -20.90 -0.73
CA ASN A 240 -30.77 -21.30 -0.07
C ASN A 240 -30.79 -22.82 0.06
N TRP A 241 -31.13 -23.40 1.21
CA TRP A 241 -31.21 -24.87 1.33
C TRP A 241 -32.36 -25.50 0.52
N LYS A 242 -33.13 -24.70 -0.23
CA LYS A 242 -34.05 -25.14 -1.30
C LYS A 242 -33.39 -25.28 -2.67
N VAL A 243 -32.12 -24.91 -2.83
CA VAL A 243 -31.35 -25.08 -4.05
C VAL A 243 -30.54 -26.37 -3.96
N ASP A 244 -30.46 -27.06 -5.08
CA ASP A 244 -29.49 -28.10 -5.36
C ASP A 244 -28.72 -27.69 -6.61
N GLY A 245 -27.41 -27.58 -6.41
CA GLY A 245 -26.35 -27.35 -7.37
C GLY A 245 -25.11 -28.13 -6.94
N GLN A 246 -25.35 -29.36 -6.44
CA GLN A 246 -24.36 -30.44 -6.48
C GLN A 246 -23.11 -30.30 -5.57
N GLY A 247 -23.11 -29.34 -4.65
CA GLY A 247 -22.04 -29.15 -3.65
C GLY A 247 -21.10 -27.99 -3.97
N SER A 248 -20.81 -27.16 -2.96
CA SER A 248 -19.68 -26.21 -2.93
C SER A 248 -19.41 -25.71 -1.50
N GLY A 249 -18.43 -24.81 -1.35
CA GLY A 249 -18.17 -24.07 -0.12
C GLY A 249 -19.36 -23.22 0.36
N MET A 250 -20.26 -22.78 -0.52
CA MET A 250 -21.33 -21.83 -0.19
C MET A 250 -22.64 -22.47 0.35
N GLU A 251 -22.51 -23.55 1.14
CA GLU A 251 -23.60 -24.39 1.71
C GLU A 251 -24.58 -25.08 0.72
N ILE A 252 -24.35 -24.98 -0.60
CA ILE A 252 -25.11 -25.74 -1.61
C ILE A 252 -24.73 -27.22 -1.56
N ARG A 253 -25.67 -28.12 -1.89
CA ARG A 253 -25.51 -29.57 -1.69
C ARG A 253 -26.19 -30.36 -2.79
N GLU A 254 -25.65 -31.53 -3.10
CA GLU A 254 -26.28 -32.54 -3.94
C GLU A 254 -27.50 -33.17 -3.25
N TRP A 255 -28.59 -33.41 -4.00
CA TRP A 255 -29.68 -34.29 -3.56
C TRP A 255 -29.79 -35.59 -4.37
N ILE A 256 -29.96 -36.70 -3.66
CA ILE A 256 -30.28 -38.01 -4.22
C ILE A 256 -31.81 -38.20 -4.18
N GLY A 257 -32.44 -38.35 -5.34
CA GLY A 257 -33.88 -38.64 -5.47
C GLY A 257 -34.70 -37.44 -5.97
N SER A 258 -35.96 -37.30 -5.54
CA SER A 258 -36.82 -36.20 -6.01
C SER A 258 -37.91 -35.78 -5.02
N SER A 259 -38.78 -36.68 -4.56
CA SER A 259 -39.69 -36.40 -3.44
C SER A 259 -40.19 -37.70 -2.77
N PRO A 260 -39.63 -38.11 -1.62
CA PRO A 260 -38.53 -37.45 -0.93
C PRO A 260 -37.21 -37.52 -1.72
N ALA A 261 -36.39 -36.49 -1.59
CA ALA A 261 -34.96 -36.52 -1.89
C ALA A 261 -34.17 -36.50 -0.57
N THR A 262 -32.96 -37.04 -0.57
CA THR A 262 -32.04 -37.06 0.58
C THR A 262 -30.71 -36.43 0.21
N LEU A 263 -29.86 -36.06 1.17
CA LEU A 263 -28.53 -35.52 0.89
C LEU A 263 -27.63 -36.57 0.20
N GLY A 264 -26.88 -36.10 -0.81
CA GLY A 264 -25.70 -36.76 -1.38
C GLY A 264 -24.41 -36.01 -1.04
N GLY A 265 -23.34 -36.28 -1.79
CA GLY A 265 -22.03 -35.64 -1.65
C GLY A 265 -21.16 -36.06 -0.45
N ASP A 266 -19.84 -35.89 -0.61
CA ASP A 266 -18.85 -35.99 0.46
C ASP A 266 -18.64 -34.60 1.09
N CYS A 267 -19.41 -34.30 2.14
CA CYS A 267 -19.30 -33.06 2.92
C CYS A 267 -18.28 -33.18 4.07
N ALA A 268 -17.78 -32.06 4.57
CA ALA A 268 -16.63 -32.02 5.48
C ALA A 268 -16.78 -32.92 6.74
N PRO A 269 -15.74 -33.67 7.16
CA PRO A 269 -15.81 -34.59 8.30
C PRO A 269 -16.17 -33.89 9.62
N GLY A 270 -17.37 -34.16 10.11
CA GLY A 270 -17.93 -33.56 11.34
C GLY A 270 -19.38 -33.13 11.20
N GLY A 271 -19.84 -32.85 9.97
CA GLY A 271 -21.26 -32.58 9.66
C GLY A 271 -21.80 -31.23 10.13
N PHE A 272 -20.93 -30.34 10.64
CA PHE A 272 -21.24 -28.93 10.84
C PHE A 272 -20.96 -28.13 9.54
N PHE A 273 -21.59 -26.95 9.43
CA PHE A 273 -21.38 -25.94 8.38
C PHE A 273 -21.87 -26.26 6.97
N PHE A 274 -22.34 -27.47 6.68
CA PHE A 274 -23.04 -27.79 5.41
C PHE A 274 -22.25 -27.63 4.09
N ILE A 275 -21.01 -27.16 4.16
CA ILE A 275 -20.05 -27.05 3.06
C ILE A 275 -19.64 -28.44 2.54
N CYS A 276 -19.58 -28.60 1.22
CA CYS A 276 -19.31 -29.88 0.56
C CYS A 276 -18.43 -29.65 -0.69
N ARG A 277 -17.59 -30.63 -1.06
CA ARG A 277 -17.00 -30.61 -2.41
C ARG A 277 -18.10 -30.83 -3.44
N ASN A 278 -17.96 -30.23 -4.62
CA ASN A 278 -18.86 -30.46 -5.74
C ASN A 278 -18.73 -31.92 -6.22
N SER A 279 -19.84 -32.64 -6.39
CA SER A 279 -19.77 -34.07 -6.73
C SER A 279 -19.56 -34.38 -8.22
N ASP A 280 -19.79 -33.42 -9.13
CA ASP A 280 -19.50 -33.59 -10.56
C ASP A 280 -18.03 -33.27 -10.90
N ILE A 281 -17.39 -32.31 -10.23
CA ILE A 281 -15.98 -31.92 -10.50
C ILE A 281 -14.97 -32.21 -9.37
N GLY A 282 -15.41 -32.49 -8.14
CA GLY A 282 -14.56 -32.72 -6.96
C GLY A 282 -13.93 -31.46 -6.32
N GLY A 283 -14.07 -30.30 -6.96
CA GLY A 283 -13.56 -29.01 -6.49
C GLY A 283 -14.36 -28.40 -5.32
N VAL A 284 -13.89 -27.26 -4.83
CA VAL A 284 -14.56 -26.48 -3.77
C VAL A 284 -15.72 -25.60 -4.28
N PHE A 285 -15.83 -25.40 -5.60
CA PHE A 285 -16.84 -24.56 -6.28
C PHE A 285 -17.78 -25.41 -7.15
N SER A 286 -19.03 -24.97 -7.33
CA SER A 286 -19.95 -25.51 -8.35
C SER A 286 -19.81 -24.78 -9.69
N TYR A 287 -20.40 -25.32 -10.76
CA TYR A 287 -20.44 -24.61 -12.05
C TYR A 287 -21.26 -23.31 -12.02
N THR A 288 -22.17 -23.15 -11.06
CA THR A 288 -22.92 -21.90 -10.87
C THR A 288 -22.05 -20.84 -10.20
N ASP A 289 -21.30 -21.26 -9.17
CA ASP A 289 -20.32 -20.41 -8.46
C ASP A 289 -19.25 -19.93 -9.44
N LEU A 290 -18.69 -20.84 -10.24
CA LEU A 290 -17.72 -20.53 -11.30
C LEU A 290 -18.25 -19.56 -12.36
N TYR A 291 -19.57 -19.48 -12.61
CA TYR A 291 -20.14 -18.46 -13.50
C TYR A 291 -20.13 -17.07 -12.85
N LEU A 292 -20.52 -16.97 -11.57
CA LEU A 292 -20.48 -15.72 -10.81
C LEU A 292 -19.05 -15.19 -10.65
N MET A 293 -18.12 -16.09 -10.27
CA MET A 293 -16.68 -15.83 -10.25
C MET A 293 -16.13 -15.42 -11.63
N GLY A 294 -16.75 -15.85 -12.73
CA GLY A 294 -16.34 -15.50 -14.09
C GLY A 294 -15.33 -16.46 -14.73
N TYR A 295 -15.25 -17.72 -14.27
CA TYR A 295 -14.42 -18.77 -14.87
C TYR A 295 -15.10 -19.51 -16.01
N VAL A 296 -16.43 -19.57 -16.03
CA VAL A 296 -17.21 -20.26 -17.07
C VAL A 296 -18.29 -19.35 -17.66
N SER A 297 -18.61 -19.56 -18.93
CA SER A 297 -19.71 -18.87 -19.62
C SER A 297 -21.08 -19.41 -19.20
N PRO A 298 -22.19 -18.68 -19.44
CA PRO A 298 -23.55 -19.14 -19.15
C PRO A 298 -23.86 -20.54 -19.74
N ALA A 299 -23.42 -20.80 -20.97
CA ALA A 299 -23.60 -22.08 -21.64
C ALA A 299 -22.72 -23.22 -21.07
N GLU A 300 -21.60 -22.89 -20.44
CA GLU A 300 -20.77 -23.87 -19.70
C GLU A 300 -21.35 -24.16 -18.30
N MET A 301 -21.97 -23.18 -17.64
CA MET A 301 -22.73 -23.39 -16.41
C MET A 301 -23.89 -24.37 -16.66
N ASP A 302 -24.73 -24.10 -17.65
CA ASP A 302 -25.93 -24.91 -17.94
C ASP A 302 -25.59 -26.31 -18.52
N ALA A 303 -24.39 -26.50 -19.07
CA ALA A 303 -23.91 -27.78 -19.57
C ALA A 303 -23.01 -28.55 -18.58
N GLY A 304 -22.46 -27.86 -17.58
CA GLY A 304 -21.53 -28.40 -16.59
C GLY A 304 -22.21 -28.97 -15.34
N ASN A 305 -23.29 -28.34 -14.87
CA ASN A 305 -24.14 -28.89 -13.82
C ASN A 305 -24.99 -30.03 -14.39
N SER A 306 -24.89 -31.27 -13.88
CA SER A 306 -25.79 -32.35 -14.32
C SER A 306 -27.22 -32.24 -13.77
N GLU A 307 -27.45 -31.55 -12.64
CA GLU A 307 -28.80 -31.16 -12.18
C GLU A 307 -28.80 -29.80 -11.43
N LEU A 308 -29.51 -28.77 -11.95
CA LEU A 308 -29.85 -27.52 -11.24
C LEU A 308 -31.32 -27.52 -10.81
N ARG A 309 -31.59 -27.54 -9.50
CA ARG A 309 -32.94 -27.81 -8.96
C ARG A 309 -33.32 -26.90 -7.81
N TYR A 310 -34.62 -26.62 -7.69
CA TYR A 310 -35.23 -25.85 -6.62
C TYR A 310 -36.48 -26.53 -6.06
N MET A 311 -36.51 -26.76 -4.73
CA MET A 311 -37.60 -27.40 -4.00
C MET A 311 -38.56 -26.37 -3.40
N ASN A 312 -39.80 -26.33 -3.88
CA ASN A 312 -40.71 -25.26 -3.45
C ASN A 312 -41.12 -25.31 -1.95
N THR A 313 -41.19 -26.50 -1.35
CA THR A 313 -41.82 -26.72 -0.04
C THR A 313 -40.79 -26.79 1.10
N SER A 314 -40.14 -27.93 1.32
CA SER A 314 -39.14 -28.13 2.38
C SER A 314 -37.76 -27.56 2.05
N CYS A 315 -36.95 -27.31 3.08
CA CYS A 315 -35.53 -26.96 2.93
C CYS A 315 -34.62 -27.74 3.90
N SER A 316 -35.04 -28.96 4.28
CA SER A 316 -34.26 -29.88 5.10
C SER A 316 -34.52 -31.33 4.69
N SER A 317 -33.52 -32.19 4.88
CA SER A 317 -33.57 -33.61 4.51
C SER A 317 -34.47 -34.41 5.48
N PRO A 318 -35.37 -35.30 5.00
CA PRO A 318 -35.65 -35.59 3.59
C PRO A 318 -36.51 -34.51 2.92
N TYR A 319 -36.00 -33.96 1.82
CA TYR A 319 -36.64 -32.88 1.07
C TYR A 319 -37.88 -33.39 0.34
N SER A 320 -39.01 -32.70 0.45
CA SER A 320 -40.27 -33.05 -0.20
C SER A 320 -41.02 -31.80 -0.67
N GLY A 321 -41.74 -31.94 -1.79
CA GLY A 321 -42.41 -30.84 -2.48
C GLY A 321 -42.47 -31.07 -3.98
N ALA A 322 -42.61 -29.99 -4.75
CA ALA A 322 -42.40 -30.00 -6.20
C ALA A 322 -41.01 -29.41 -6.52
N ILE A 323 -40.25 -30.14 -7.32
CA ILE A 323 -38.99 -29.66 -7.92
C ILE A 323 -39.31 -28.83 -9.16
N SER A 324 -38.53 -27.77 -9.34
CA SER A 324 -38.41 -26.95 -10.55
C SER A 324 -36.94 -26.82 -10.92
N THR A 325 -36.60 -26.65 -12.20
CA THR A 325 -35.22 -26.37 -12.65
C THR A 325 -34.99 -24.86 -12.75
N PHE A 326 -33.74 -24.43 -12.70
CA PHE A 326 -33.31 -23.09 -13.08
C PHE A 326 -32.02 -23.20 -13.92
N ASP A 327 -31.64 -22.10 -14.55
CA ASP A 327 -30.60 -21.99 -15.57
C ASP A 327 -29.95 -20.61 -15.50
N SER A 328 -28.87 -20.43 -16.27
CA SER A 328 -28.15 -19.16 -16.38
C SER A 328 -29.04 -18.04 -16.91
N ASP A 329 -29.92 -18.32 -17.88
CA ASP A 329 -30.93 -17.40 -18.41
C ASP A 329 -31.82 -16.83 -17.28
N GLY A 330 -32.24 -17.65 -16.32
CA GLY A 330 -32.98 -17.21 -15.13
C GLY A 330 -32.21 -16.24 -14.24
N ILE A 331 -30.94 -16.53 -13.95
CA ILE A 331 -30.07 -15.65 -13.14
C ILE A 331 -29.83 -14.31 -13.86
N ILE A 332 -29.52 -14.37 -15.16
CA ILE A 332 -29.28 -13.21 -16.03
C ILE A 332 -30.53 -12.33 -16.17
N ALA A 333 -31.72 -12.94 -16.22
CA ALA A 333 -32.98 -12.19 -16.30
C ALA A 333 -33.31 -11.41 -15.01
N ALA A 334 -32.79 -11.84 -13.85
CA ALA A 334 -32.94 -11.13 -12.58
C ALA A 334 -31.82 -10.10 -12.34
N ASN A 335 -30.55 -10.50 -12.51
CA ASN A 335 -29.38 -9.74 -12.07
C ASN A 335 -28.65 -8.98 -13.20
N GLY A 336 -28.97 -9.29 -14.46
CA GLY A 336 -28.15 -8.94 -15.63
C GLY A 336 -27.03 -9.95 -15.90
N PRO A 337 -26.33 -9.84 -17.05
CA PRO A 337 -25.19 -10.70 -17.36
C PRO A 337 -23.99 -10.36 -16.47
N ARG A 338 -23.18 -11.37 -16.11
CA ARG A 338 -21.91 -11.18 -15.41
C ARG A 338 -20.93 -10.39 -16.29
N VAL A 339 -20.50 -9.21 -15.84
CA VAL A 339 -19.58 -8.31 -16.57
C VAL A 339 -18.42 -7.91 -15.65
N PRO A 340 -17.14 -8.02 -16.09
CA PRO A 340 -16.68 -8.61 -17.36
C PRO A 340 -17.07 -10.08 -17.51
N ASP A 341 -17.24 -10.57 -18.74
CA ASP A 341 -17.59 -11.97 -18.99
C ASP A 341 -16.38 -12.90 -18.79
N SER A 342 -16.60 -14.22 -18.88
CA SER A 342 -15.57 -15.22 -18.59
C SER A 342 -14.38 -15.26 -19.55
N SER A 343 -14.36 -14.46 -20.61
CA SER A 343 -13.21 -14.25 -21.49
C SER A 343 -12.35 -13.03 -21.11
N ALA A 344 -12.86 -12.16 -20.23
CA ALA A 344 -12.20 -10.93 -19.77
C ALA A 344 -12.14 -10.79 -18.24
N ALA A 345 -12.65 -11.77 -17.48
CA ALA A 345 -12.66 -11.76 -16.03
C ALA A 345 -11.29 -12.02 -15.38
N GLN A 346 -11.16 -11.61 -14.12
CA GLN A 346 -9.98 -11.91 -13.31
C GLN A 346 -9.93 -13.39 -12.92
N HIS A 347 -8.95 -14.12 -13.45
CA HIS A 347 -8.65 -15.53 -13.11
C HIS A 347 -7.37 -15.67 -12.27
N ASP A 348 -6.41 -14.79 -12.55
CA ASP A 348 -5.16 -14.55 -11.84
C ASP A 348 -5.33 -13.76 -10.55
N PHE A 349 -5.04 -14.31 -9.37
CA PHE A 349 -5.05 -13.57 -8.10
C PHE A 349 -3.72 -13.64 -7.36
N ARG A 350 -3.26 -12.53 -6.79
CA ARG A 350 -2.12 -12.47 -5.85
C ARG A 350 -2.59 -12.05 -4.46
N THR A 351 -2.16 -12.76 -3.41
CA THR A 351 -2.60 -12.52 -2.04
C THR A 351 -1.44 -12.51 -1.06
N GLY A 352 -1.32 -11.43 -0.27
CA GLY A 352 -0.34 -11.36 0.82
C GLY A 352 -0.94 -11.89 2.11
N TRP A 353 -0.21 -12.75 2.82
CA TRP A 353 -0.68 -13.38 4.05
C TRP A 353 0.04 -12.86 5.27
N ILE A 354 -0.74 -12.32 6.20
CA ILE A 354 -0.28 -11.60 7.38
C ILE A 354 -0.51 -12.48 8.61
N MET A 355 0.52 -12.61 9.46
CA MET A 355 0.48 -13.34 10.72
C MET A 355 0.55 -12.34 11.89
N LEU A 356 -0.62 -12.03 12.43
CA LEU A 356 -0.82 -11.12 13.56
C LEU A 356 -0.25 -11.72 14.84
N HIS A 357 0.66 -11.02 15.51
CA HIS A 357 1.35 -11.49 16.72
C HIS A 357 1.32 -10.49 17.89
N GLN A 358 1.62 -10.95 19.10
CA GLN A 358 1.67 -10.08 20.28
C GLN A 358 2.96 -9.25 20.33
N PRO A 359 2.98 -8.14 21.09
CA PRO A 359 4.19 -7.34 21.32
C PRO A 359 5.39 -8.17 21.77
N GLY A 360 6.41 -8.26 20.93
CA GLY A 360 7.64 -9.02 21.21
C GLY A 360 7.51 -10.55 21.25
N ASP A 361 6.38 -11.15 20.83
CA ASP A 361 6.20 -12.61 20.70
C ASP A 361 5.93 -13.01 19.23
N PRO A 362 6.95 -12.93 18.35
CA PRO A 362 6.79 -13.17 16.91
C PRO A 362 6.42 -14.63 16.61
N PRO A 363 5.84 -14.92 15.42
CA PRO A 363 5.38 -16.26 15.06
C PRO A 363 6.46 -17.34 15.16
N ALA A 364 6.19 -18.40 15.93
CA ALA A 364 7.11 -19.53 16.03
C ALA A 364 7.18 -20.31 14.70
N PRO A 365 8.32 -20.92 14.34
CA PRO A 365 8.48 -21.61 13.05
C PRO A 365 7.39 -22.63 12.72
N ALA A 366 6.92 -23.41 13.71
CA ALA A 366 5.84 -24.39 13.52
C ALA A 366 4.46 -23.77 13.18
N GLN A 367 4.26 -22.48 13.45
CA GLN A 367 3.05 -21.73 13.07
C GLN A 367 3.15 -21.24 11.62
N LEU A 368 4.33 -20.74 11.23
CA LEU A 368 4.65 -20.39 9.86
C LEU A 368 4.59 -21.63 8.95
N GLU A 369 5.21 -22.74 9.36
CA GLU A 369 5.12 -24.05 8.67
C GLU A 369 3.67 -24.51 8.45
N ASN A 370 2.76 -24.29 9.42
CA ASN A 370 1.35 -24.66 9.26
C ASN A 370 0.61 -23.72 8.29
N ALA A 371 0.86 -22.41 8.35
CA ALA A 371 0.34 -21.45 7.37
C ALA A 371 0.83 -21.81 5.95
N VAL A 372 2.14 -22.00 5.78
CA VAL A 372 2.79 -22.43 4.53
C VAL A 372 2.17 -23.72 3.96
N ALA A 373 1.88 -24.71 4.81
CA ALA A 373 1.22 -25.93 4.38
C ALA A 373 -0.23 -25.69 3.90
N ILE A 374 -0.98 -24.80 4.58
CA ILE A 374 -2.33 -24.40 4.18
C ILE A 374 -2.30 -23.65 2.84
N LEU A 375 -1.39 -22.69 2.67
CA LEU A 375 -1.32 -21.82 1.48
C LEU A 375 -0.87 -22.57 0.22
N ASN A 376 0.13 -23.47 0.32
CA ASN A 376 0.53 -24.33 -0.80
C ASN A 376 -0.60 -25.29 -1.25
N LEU A 377 -1.37 -25.82 -0.29
CA LEU A 377 -2.56 -26.61 -0.63
C LEU A 377 -3.65 -25.72 -1.25
N TRP A 378 -3.83 -24.50 -0.74
CA TRP A 378 -4.85 -23.56 -1.22
C TRP A 378 -4.63 -23.12 -2.67
N SER A 379 -3.40 -22.77 -3.08
CA SER A 379 -3.11 -22.50 -4.50
C SER A 379 -3.42 -23.70 -5.40
N THR A 380 -3.22 -24.92 -4.90
CA THR A 380 -3.50 -26.16 -5.63
C THR A 380 -5.00 -26.40 -5.78
N GLU A 381 -5.76 -26.26 -4.69
CA GLU A 381 -7.22 -26.43 -4.66
C GLU A 381 -7.97 -25.31 -5.41
N TRP A 382 -7.47 -24.06 -5.36
CA TRP A 382 -7.99 -22.97 -6.18
C TRP A 382 -7.83 -23.27 -7.67
N SER A 383 -6.64 -23.68 -8.12
CA SER A 383 -6.42 -23.99 -9.53
C SER A 383 -7.22 -25.22 -9.97
N PHE A 384 -7.35 -26.25 -9.12
CA PHE A 384 -8.20 -27.41 -9.40
C PHE A 384 -9.69 -27.05 -9.46
N GLY A 385 -10.21 -26.35 -8.45
CA GLY A 385 -11.61 -25.92 -8.37
C GLY A 385 -12.02 -24.98 -9.48
N THR A 386 -11.11 -24.13 -9.97
CA THR A 386 -11.31 -23.24 -11.12
C THR A 386 -11.05 -23.92 -12.48
N LEU A 387 -11.10 -25.26 -12.53
CA LEU A 387 -10.94 -26.07 -13.75
C LEU A 387 -9.58 -25.87 -14.46
N GLY A 388 -8.53 -25.51 -13.73
CA GLY A 388 -7.21 -25.16 -14.25
C GLY A 388 -7.15 -23.81 -14.98
N ARG A 389 -8.17 -22.96 -14.83
CA ARG A 389 -8.27 -21.63 -15.46
C ARG A 389 -7.66 -20.54 -14.57
N GLY A 390 -7.86 -20.62 -13.26
CA GLY A 390 -7.30 -19.69 -12.29
C GLY A 390 -6.00 -20.17 -11.65
N THR A 391 -5.24 -19.21 -11.12
CA THR A 391 -4.14 -19.46 -10.17
C THR A 391 -4.27 -18.49 -8.99
N MET A 392 -3.61 -18.84 -7.89
CA MET A 392 -3.52 -17.97 -6.71
C MET A 392 -2.07 -17.96 -6.25
N ASN A 393 -1.39 -16.83 -6.43
CA ASN A 393 -0.05 -16.64 -5.90
C ASN A 393 -0.15 -16.14 -4.44
N ASN A 394 0.53 -16.85 -3.54
CA ASN A 394 0.59 -16.56 -2.11
C ASN A 394 2.00 -16.05 -1.68
N THR A 395 2.90 -15.71 -2.61
CA THR A 395 4.26 -15.23 -2.29
C THR A 395 4.38 -13.71 -2.15
N LEU A 396 5.40 -13.30 -1.40
CA LEU A 396 5.83 -11.90 -1.20
C LEU A 396 7.02 -11.51 -2.09
N ILE A 397 7.69 -12.49 -2.69
CA ILE A 397 8.84 -12.31 -3.58
C ILE A 397 8.42 -11.59 -4.89
N ASN A 398 9.23 -10.64 -5.35
CA ASN A 398 9.05 -10.00 -6.66
C ASN A 398 9.61 -10.89 -7.78
N PRO A 399 9.00 -10.93 -8.99
CA PRO A 399 9.44 -11.82 -10.06
C PRO A 399 10.90 -11.62 -10.46
N PHE A 400 11.36 -10.36 -10.45
CA PHE A 400 12.74 -9.95 -10.61
C PHE A 400 12.98 -8.67 -9.80
N THR A 401 14.23 -8.35 -9.54
CA THR A 401 14.65 -7.06 -8.97
C THR A 401 15.14 -6.11 -10.06
N ILE A 402 14.98 -4.81 -9.86
CA ILE A 402 15.53 -3.76 -10.74
C ILE A 402 16.60 -2.97 -9.96
N SER A 403 17.73 -2.69 -10.61
CA SER A 403 18.81 -1.85 -10.10
C SER A 403 19.30 -0.85 -11.16
N PHE A 404 20.12 0.11 -10.74
CA PHE A 404 20.71 1.14 -11.59
C PHE A 404 22.24 1.03 -11.48
N PRO A 405 22.93 0.31 -12.40
CA PRO A 405 24.32 -0.12 -12.20
C PRO A 405 25.32 1.04 -12.12
N ASP A 406 25.09 2.12 -12.88
CA ASP A 406 25.89 3.34 -12.88
C ASP A 406 25.30 4.44 -11.96
N GLY A 407 24.32 4.09 -11.12
CA GLY A 407 23.50 5.04 -10.37
C GLY A 407 22.39 5.67 -11.22
N THR A 408 21.81 6.77 -10.74
CA THR A 408 20.72 7.49 -11.40
C THR A 408 21.07 8.98 -11.57
N PRO A 409 20.53 9.67 -12.59
CA PRO A 409 20.81 11.09 -12.77
C PRO A 409 20.26 11.92 -11.60
N THR A 410 21.15 12.59 -10.87
CA THR A 410 20.80 13.62 -9.87
C THR A 410 20.96 15.04 -10.42
N ARG A 411 21.65 15.18 -11.55
CA ARG A 411 21.73 16.39 -12.37
C ARG A 411 21.56 16.01 -13.84
N VAL A 412 20.85 16.85 -14.60
CA VAL A 412 20.75 16.75 -16.07
C VAL A 412 21.29 18.03 -16.70
N THR A 413 21.84 17.93 -17.91
CA THR A 413 22.30 19.09 -18.68
C THR A 413 21.09 19.82 -19.27
N PRO A 414 21.00 21.16 -19.14
CA PRO A 414 19.91 21.94 -19.73
C PRO A 414 19.70 21.68 -21.22
N ASP A 415 18.44 21.69 -21.63
CA ASP A 415 17.93 21.46 -23.00
C ASP A 415 18.43 20.16 -23.68
N THR A 416 18.97 19.21 -22.89
CA THR A 416 19.62 17.99 -23.39
C THR A 416 18.99 16.73 -22.78
N PRO A 417 18.48 15.77 -23.58
CA PRO A 417 17.94 14.52 -23.05
C PRO A 417 19.03 13.68 -22.38
N THR A 418 18.78 13.20 -21.16
CA THR A 418 19.77 12.46 -20.36
C THR A 418 19.39 10.98 -20.26
N SER A 419 20.27 10.09 -20.70
CA SER A 419 20.04 8.63 -20.63
C SER A 419 20.78 7.99 -19.45
N PHE A 420 20.17 6.94 -18.89
CA PHE A 420 20.79 6.10 -17.86
C PHE A 420 20.36 4.63 -18.02
N ASP A 421 21.19 3.71 -17.53
CA ASP A 421 20.95 2.27 -17.68
C ASP A 421 20.24 1.69 -16.45
N VAL A 422 19.44 0.66 -16.73
CA VAL A 422 18.56 -0.03 -15.79
C VAL A 422 18.82 -1.53 -15.96
N GLN A 423 19.11 -2.23 -14.88
CA GLN A 423 19.46 -3.65 -14.89
C GLN A 423 18.40 -4.48 -14.15
N THR A 424 18.09 -5.67 -14.65
CA THR A 424 17.12 -6.61 -14.05
C THR A 424 17.78 -7.89 -13.57
N THR A 425 17.58 -8.31 -12.31
CA THR A 425 18.01 -9.64 -11.84
C THR A 425 16.80 -10.54 -11.64
N ASN A 426 16.67 -11.59 -12.45
CA ASN A 426 15.55 -12.55 -12.36
C ASN A 426 15.61 -13.35 -11.06
N GLU A 427 14.49 -13.43 -10.33
CA GLU A 427 14.36 -14.24 -9.12
C GLU A 427 13.42 -15.43 -9.38
N GLU A 428 12.14 -15.18 -9.69
CA GLU A 428 11.12 -16.20 -10.02
C GLU A 428 10.70 -16.18 -11.51
N ASP A 429 10.68 -15.01 -12.16
CA ASP A 429 10.28 -14.84 -13.57
C ASP A 429 11.15 -13.78 -14.28
N ALA A 430 11.14 -13.77 -15.61
CA ALA A 430 11.93 -12.85 -16.42
C ALA A 430 11.13 -11.57 -16.77
N PRO A 431 11.80 -10.42 -16.95
CA PRO A 431 11.17 -9.23 -17.51
C PRO A 431 10.70 -9.45 -18.96
N ASP A 432 9.55 -8.89 -19.30
CA ASP A 432 9.16 -8.63 -20.69
C ASP A 432 9.99 -7.46 -21.23
N THR A 433 10.81 -7.74 -22.23
CA THR A 433 11.76 -6.79 -22.82
C THR A 433 11.10 -5.63 -23.55
N ASP A 434 9.82 -5.76 -23.93
CA ASP A 434 9.08 -4.74 -24.68
C ASP A 434 8.16 -3.90 -23.76
N SER A 435 8.09 -4.22 -22.46
CA SER A 435 7.17 -3.60 -21.49
C SER A 435 7.69 -2.34 -20.79
N GLY A 436 9.00 -2.12 -20.78
CA GLY A 436 9.65 -1.16 -19.90
C GLY A 436 9.21 0.29 -20.13
N LEU A 437 8.85 1.00 -19.06
CA LEU A 437 8.50 2.43 -19.05
C LEU A 437 9.33 3.21 -18.04
N LEU A 438 9.80 4.38 -18.46
CA LEU A 438 10.19 5.49 -17.59
C LEU A 438 8.96 6.39 -17.41
N HIS A 439 8.60 6.65 -16.15
CA HIS A 439 7.56 7.61 -15.75
C HIS A 439 8.24 8.82 -15.14
N TYR A 440 7.77 10.02 -15.45
CA TYR A 440 8.36 11.25 -14.93
C TYR A 440 7.36 12.41 -14.82
N SER A 441 7.64 13.34 -13.91
CA SER A 441 7.05 14.68 -13.86
C SER A 441 8.15 15.74 -13.97
N ILE A 442 7.77 16.95 -14.37
CA ILE A 442 8.65 18.11 -14.48
C ILE A 442 7.99 19.24 -13.68
N ASP A 443 8.73 19.88 -12.77
CA ASP A 443 8.29 21.04 -11.96
C ASP A 443 6.94 20.84 -11.25
N GLY A 444 6.72 19.64 -10.69
CA GLY A 444 5.46 19.28 -10.00
C GLY A 444 4.24 19.13 -10.92
N GLY A 445 4.46 19.04 -12.23
CA GLY A 445 3.42 18.89 -13.25
C GLY A 445 2.75 17.50 -13.29
N PRO A 446 1.90 17.25 -14.31
CA PRO A 446 1.29 15.94 -14.52
C PRO A 446 2.34 14.91 -15.00
N GLU A 447 2.18 13.67 -14.53
CA GLU A 447 3.00 12.53 -14.93
C GLU A 447 2.92 12.27 -16.45
N GLN A 448 4.06 11.88 -17.02
CA GLN A 448 4.28 11.52 -18.41
C GLN A 448 5.10 10.23 -18.48
N THR A 449 5.00 9.51 -19.60
CA THR A 449 5.70 8.22 -19.78
C THR A 449 6.45 8.13 -21.11
N THR A 450 7.59 7.45 -21.08
CA THR A 450 8.40 7.11 -22.26
C THR A 450 8.88 5.66 -22.17
N PRO A 451 8.94 4.90 -23.28
CA PRO A 451 9.40 3.53 -23.25
C PRO A 451 10.92 3.44 -23.02
N LEU A 452 11.34 2.43 -22.27
CA LEU A 452 12.75 2.05 -22.19
C LEU A 452 13.21 1.43 -23.51
N THR A 453 14.50 1.52 -23.80
CA THR A 453 15.13 0.76 -24.89
C THR A 453 15.86 -0.45 -24.32
N PHE A 454 15.37 -1.67 -24.60
CA PHE A 454 16.10 -2.89 -24.24
C PHE A 454 17.43 -2.98 -25.01
N LEU A 455 18.54 -3.15 -24.28
CA LEU A 455 19.90 -3.21 -24.82
C LEU A 455 20.36 -4.66 -25.08
N GLY A 456 19.71 -5.64 -24.45
CA GLY A 456 20.04 -7.06 -24.53
C GLY A 456 20.51 -7.64 -23.19
N GLY A 457 20.26 -8.93 -23.00
CA GLY A 457 20.54 -9.60 -21.73
C GLY A 457 19.58 -9.14 -20.64
N ASP A 458 20.13 -8.45 -19.65
CA ASP A 458 19.50 -7.93 -18.44
C ASP A 458 19.45 -6.39 -18.40
N LEU A 459 19.84 -5.72 -19.50
CA LEU A 459 19.99 -4.26 -19.55
C LEU A 459 18.94 -3.55 -20.41
N PHE A 460 18.44 -2.45 -19.88
CA PHE A 460 17.54 -1.48 -20.51
C PHE A 460 18.12 -0.06 -20.37
N ARG A 461 17.69 0.86 -21.23
CA ARG A 461 18.04 2.28 -21.18
C ARG A 461 16.80 3.15 -20.99
N ALA A 462 16.80 3.95 -19.93
CA ALA A 462 15.88 5.04 -19.72
C ALA A 462 16.43 6.33 -20.34
N THR A 463 15.56 7.27 -20.75
CA THR A 463 15.96 8.60 -21.23
C THR A 463 15.00 9.66 -20.71
N LEU A 464 15.49 10.49 -19.79
CA LEU A 464 14.82 11.71 -19.34
C LEU A 464 14.74 12.72 -20.51
N PRO A 465 13.65 13.50 -20.62
CA PRO A 465 13.51 14.52 -21.66
C PRO A 465 14.52 15.67 -21.48
N ALA A 466 14.73 16.43 -22.55
CA ALA A 466 15.30 17.77 -22.45
C ALA A 466 14.36 18.68 -21.66
N VAL A 467 14.89 19.43 -20.69
CA VAL A 467 14.17 20.45 -19.92
C VAL A 467 15.03 21.71 -19.80
N PRO A 468 14.45 22.91 -19.62
CA PRO A 468 15.20 24.13 -19.35
C PRO A 468 16.09 23.99 -18.11
N CYS A 469 17.03 24.91 -17.89
CA CYS A 469 17.71 25.01 -16.60
C CYS A 469 16.73 25.33 -15.46
N THR A 470 17.16 25.05 -14.23
CA THR A 470 16.42 25.23 -12.94
C THR A 470 15.21 24.31 -12.74
N SER A 471 14.64 23.75 -13.82
CA SER A 471 13.61 22.71 -13.74
C SER A 471 14.09 21.48 -12.97
N THR A 472 13.20 20.88 -12.19
CA THR A 472 13.38 19.56 -11.57
C THR A 472 12.61 18.49 -12.34
N ILE A 473 13.19 17.29 -12.42
CA ILE A 473 12.52 16.10 -12.94
C ILE A 473 12.42 15.08 -11.82
N GLU A 474 11.19 14.66 -11.50
CA GLU A 474 10.93 13.51 -10.63
C GLU A 474 10.61 12.30 -11.50
N PHE A 475 11.17 11.12 -11.22
CA PHE A 475 11.02 9.96 -12.10
C PHE A 475 11.10 8.60 -11.41
N PHE A 476 10.62 7.57 -12.10
CA PHE A 476 10.78 6.15 -11.71
C PHE A 476 10.64 5.25 -12.93
N VAL A 477 11.03 3.98 -12.79
CA VAL A 477 10.96 2.97 -13.85
C VAL A 477 9.99 1.87 -13.47
N THR A 478 9.26 1.33 -14.45
CA THR A 478 8.50 0.07 -14.33
C THR A 478 8.86 -0.88 -15.47
N ILE A 479 8.93 -2.18 -15.18
CA ILE A 479 9.06 -3.24 -16.18
C ILE A 479 8.10 -4.36 -15.78
N ASP A 480 7.34 -4.92 -16.72
CA ASP A 480 6.48 -6.08 -16.47
C ASP A 480 7.28 -7.38 -16.55
N ALA A 481 6.90 -8.40 -15.78
CA ALA A 481 7.35 -9.77 -15.98
C ALA A 481 6.61 -10.43 -17.15
N LEU A 482 7.17 -11.50 -17.73
CA LEU A 482 6.49 -12.31 -18.74
C LEU A 482 5.17 -12.93 -18.23
N GLY A 483 5.04 -13.14 -16.92
CA GLY A 483 3.79 -13.51 -16.24
C GLY A 483 2.80 -12.36 -16.00
N GLY A 484 3.21 -11.11 -16.19
CA GLY A 484 2.40 -9.90 -16.02
C GLY A 484 2.39 -9.29 -14.62
N ASP A 485 3.43 -9.51 -13.81
CA ASP A 485 3.68 -8.82 -12.53
C ASP A 485 4.63 -7.63 -12.78
N THR A 486 4.20 -6.40 -12.49
CA THR A 486 4.97 -5.16 -12.74
C THR A 486 5.93 -4.84 -11.60
N VAL A 487 7.22 -4.73 -11.89
CA VAL A 487 8.24 -4.29 -10.92
C VAL A 487 8.48 -2.79 -11.08
N ARG A 488 8.27 -1.99 -10.03
CA ARG A 488 8.57 -0.54 -9.98
C ARG A 488 9.88 -0.30 -9.22
N ALA A 489 10.73 0.56 -9.75
CA ALA A 489 11.98 1.00 -9.11
C ALA A 489 12.10 2.54 -9.13
N PRO A 490 12.41 3.20 -8.00
CA PRO A 490 12.60 2.64 -6.66
C PRO A 490 11.33 2.01 -6.05
N GLY A 491 11.51 1.21 -4.98
CA GLY A 491 10.42 0.54 -4.25
C GLY A 491 9.58 1.45 -3.34
N GLY A 492 10.10 2.61 -2.94
CA GLY A 492 9.38 3.74 -2.30
C GLY A 492 9.50 5.01 -3.17
N GLY A 493 8.58 5.97 -3.08
CA GLY A 493 8.69 7.32 -3.68
C GLY A 493 9.12 7.42 -5.17
N THR A 494 9.83 8.51 -5.49
CA THR A 494 10.43 8.86 -6.79
C THR A 494 11.94 9.13 -6.66
N LEU A 495 12.65 9.19 -7.79
CA LEU A 495 14.01 9.72 -7.93
C LEU A 495 13.94 11.18 -8.40
N GLY A 496 14.94 12.01 -8.08
CA GLY A 496 14.96 13.43 -8.46
C GLY A 496 16.24 13.86 -9.18
N ALA A 497 16.10 14.67 -10.23
CA ALA A 497 17.20 15.33 -10.92
C ALA A 497 16.97 16.85 -11.07
N LEU A 498 18.02 17.65 -10.91
CA LEU A 498 17.99 19.10 -11.19
C LEU A 498 18.63 19.40 -12.56
N SER A 499 18.03 20.28 -13.35
CA SER A 499 18.61 20.76 -14.61
C SER A 499 19.59 21.90 -14.39
N ALA A 500 20.89 21.64 -14.57
CA ALA A 500 21.97 22.62 -14.34
C ALA A 500 23.31 22.16 -14.94
N PHE A 501 24.16 23.08 -15.38
CA PHE A 501 25.52 22.75 -15.81
C PHE A 501 26.40 22.39 -14.60
N SER A 502 26.48 23.30 -13.62
CA SER A 502 27.08 23.05 -12.31
C SER A 502 26.15 23.51 -11.18
N VAL A 503 26.42 23.01 -9.98
CA VAL A 503 25.77 23.46 -8.74
C VAL A 503 26.87 23.64 -7.71
N SER A 504 27.00 24.85 -7.14
CA SER A 504 27.98 25.14 -6.09
C SER A 504 27.28 25.27 -4.73
N THR A 505 28.06 25.44 -3.66
CA THR A 505 27.55 25.64 -2.31
C THR A 505 28.17 26.91 -1.75
N VAL A 506 27.39 27.99 -1.68
CA VAL A 506 27.83 29.31 -1.19
C VAL A 506 27.70 29.46 0.34
N PHE A 507 26.84 28.65 0.95
CA PHE A 507 26.73 28.49 2.40
C PHE A 507 26.40 27.03 2.74
N SER A 508 27.01 26.50 3.80
CA SER A 508 26.70 25.17 4.35
C SER A 508 26.83 25.21 5.86
N ASP A 509 25.88 24.60 6.55
CA ASP A 509 25.88 24.43 8.00
C ASP A 509 25.36 23.02 8.34
N ASN A 510 26.25 22.19 8.88
CA ASN A 510 25.96 20.86 9.41
C ASN A 510 25.92 20.87 10.95
N PHE A 511 25.69 22.05 11.55
CA PHE A 511 25.46 22.29 12.97
C PHE A 511 26.53 21.78 13.96
N GLU A 512 27.66 21.26 13.49
CA GLU A 512 28.84 20.98 14.31
C GLU A 512 29.38 22.26 15.00
N VAL A 513 29.22 23.43 14.37
CA VAL A 513 29.68 24.73 14.86
C VAL A 513 28.49 25.69 14.98
N ASP A 514 28.45 26.46 16.07
CA ASP A 514 27.48 27.56 16.20
C ASP A 514 27.82 28.72 15.24
N LEU A 515 27.05 28.84 14.16
CA LEU A 515 27.13 29.95 13.20
C LEU A 515 26.22 31.15 13.56
N GLY A 516 25.58 31.16 14.74
CA GLY A 516 24.73 32.25 15.21
C GLY A 516 23.24 32.10 14.90
N TRP A 517 22.74 30.86 14.92
CA TRP A 517 21.30 30.57 14.91
C TRP A 517 20.62 31.09 16.18
N THR A 518 19.34 31.46 16.09
CA THR A 518 18.61 31.99 17.25
C THR A 518 17.29 31.30 17.47
N VAL A 519 17.06 30.86 18.71
CA VAL A 519 15.83 30.22 19.16
C VAL A 519 14.92 31.23 19.85
N GLN A 520 13.64 31.23 19.50
CA GLN A 520 12.59 32.01 20.14
C GLN A 520 11.40 31.11 20.49
N ASN A 521 11.10 31.01 21.78
CA ASN A 521 9.96 30.25 22.29
C ASN A 521 8.80 31.21 22.62
N ILE A 522 7.60 30.93 22.11
CA ILE A 522 6.39 31.74 22.27
C ILE A 522 5.32 30.85 22.87
N ASP A 523 4.83 31.17 24.08
CA ASP A 523 3.79 30.40 24.80
C ASP A 523 4.05 28.87 24.89
N LEU A 524 5.34 28.49 24.85
CA LEU A 524 5.87 27.13 25.01
C LEU A 524 6.09 26.79 26.50
N SER A 525 5.90 25.52 26.87
CA SER A 525 6.11 24.99 28.23
C SER A 525 7.36 24.11 28.37
N ASP A 526 7.66 23.26 27.37
CA ASP A 526 8.82 22.34 27.27
C ASP A 526 9.13 22.09 25.76
N GLY A 527 10.19 21.34 25.41
CA GLY A 527 10.49 20.99 24.01
C GLY A 527 11.07 22.10 23.14
N GLY A 528 11.86 23.01 23.73
CA GLY A 528 12.51 24.09 22.99
C GLY A 528 13.66 23.58 22.09
N TRP A 529 13.90 24.25 20.96
CA TRP A 529 15.05 23.93 20.10
C TRP A 529 16.40 24.00 20.85
N ASP A 530 17.15 22.90 20.80
CA ASP A 530 18.52 22.74 21.33
C ASP A 530 19.44 22.12 20.26
N ARG A 531 20.75 22.39 20.36
CA ARG A 531 21.75 21.94 19.37
C ARG A 531 22.72 20.94 20.00
N GLY A 532 22.79 19.73 19.46
CA GLY A 532 23.69 18.69 19.98
C GLY A 532 23.60 17.36 19.23
N VAL A 533 24.33 16.37 19.74
CA VAL A 533 24.22 14.98 19.29
C VAL A 533 22.87 14.43 19.80
N PRO A 534 22.05 13.76 18.97
CA PRO A 534 20.77 13.21 19.41
C PRO A 534 20.92 12.23 20.57
N VAL A 535 19.97 12.24 21.50
CA VAL A 535 19.98 11.41 22.72
C VAL A 535 19.43 9.99 22.51
N ASP A 536 18.57 9.78 21.50
CA ASP A 536 17.70 8.59 21.35
C ASP A 536 16.86 8.37 22.61
N CYS A 537 15.90 9.27 22.79
CA CYS A 537 14.81 9.18 23.77
C CYS A 537 13.77 8.11 23.36
N SER A 538 13.78 7.67 22.10
CA SER A 538 12.82 6.75 21.49
C SER A 538 11.36 7.21 21.66
N ARG A 539 11.11 8.52 21.57
CA ARG A 539 9.76 9.13 21.70
C ARG A 539 9.17 9.66 20.39
N GLY A 540 9.96 9.62 19.33
CA GLY A 540 9.65 10.27 18.05
C GLY A 540 10.89 11.00 17.52
N ASP A 541 11.82 11.35 18.40
CA ASP A 541 13.12 11.93 18.10
C ASP A 541 14.00 11.04 17.18
N PRO A 542 14.86 11.64 16.33
CA PRO A 542 15.80 10.90 15.50
C PRO A 542 16.90 10.24 16.33
N PRO A 543 17.22 8.94 16.13
CA PRO A 543 18.27 8.25 16.88
C PRO A 543 19.71 8.62 16.45
N ALA A 544 19.85 9.42 15.38
CA ALA A 544 21.12 9.94 14.86
C ALA A 544 20.86 11.18 13.98
N ASP A 545 21.91 11.98 13.77
CA ASP A 545 21.93 13.09 12.82
C ASP A 545 21.82 12.59 11.36
N PHE A 546 21.59 13.51 10.41
CA PHE A 546 21.31 13.14 9.02
C PHE A 546 22.59 12.82 8.23
N ASP A 547 23.64 13.63 8.35
CA ASP A 547 24.85 13.49 7.53
C ASP A 547 25.99 12.67 8.19
N GLY A 548 25.83 12.30 9.45
CA GLY A 548 26.77 11.49 10.22
C GLY A 548 27.98 12.26 10.75
N SER A 549 27.92 13.59 10.78
CA SER A 549 28.94 14.44 11.40
C SER A 549 28.79 14.56 12.92
N GLY A 550 27.57 14.46 13.45
CA GLY A 550 27.27 14.20 14.86
C GLY A 550 26.21 15.08 15.51
N GLN A 551 26.22 16.40 15.28
CA GLN A 551 25.29 17.35 15.91
C GLN A 551 24.25 17.89 14.92
N CYS A 552 22.99 17.93 15.32
CA CYS A 552 21.93 18.66 14.61
C CYS A 552 21.13 19.56 15.59
N TRP A 553 20.09 20.23 15.09
CA TRP A 553 19.10 20.92 15.94
C TRP A 553 17.91 20.00 16.18
N LEU A 554 17.45 19.88 17.43
CA LEU A 554 16.29 19.08 17.84
C LEU A 554 15.45 19.79 18.91
N THR A 555 14.23 19.31 19.15
CA THR A 555 13.39 19.64 20.32
C THR A 555 13.92 18.96 21.59
N ASP A 556 14.08 19.74 22.68
CA ASP A 556 14.68 19.40 24.00
C ASP A 556 15.54 18.12 24.02
N ASN A 557 16.74 18.24 23.41
CA ASN A 557 17.68 17.14 23.19
C ASN A 557 18.35 16.67 24.50
N SER A 558 17.59 15.98 25.36
CA SER A 558 17.91 15.88 26.78
C SER A 558 17.45 14.57 27.42
N ALA A 559 18.42 13.84 27.98
CA ALA A 559 18.16 12.70 28.87
C ALA A 559 17.66 13.12 30.28
N ALA A 560 17.26 14.39 30.48
CA ALA A 560 16.60 14.87 31.68
C ALA A 560 15.10 14.53 31.66
N SER A 561 14.34 14.97 32.67
CA SER A 561 12.86 14.86 32.73
C SER A 561 12.21 13.47 32.54
N SER A 562 13.00 12.39 32.44
CA SER A 562 12.60 11.04 31.99
C SER A 562 12.53 10.88 30.46
N CYS A 563 13.42 11.57 29.73
CA CYS A 563 13.43 11.71 28.28
C CYS A 563 12.14 12.41 27.78
N ASN A 564 11.93 13.65 28.24
CA ASN A 564 10.91 14.54 27.68
C ASN A 564 11.61 15.47 26.68
N SER A 565 11.62 15.10 25.41
CA SER A 565 12.05 15.94 24.28
C SER A 565 10.88 16.72 23.64
N ASP A 566 9.67 16.29 24.01
CA ASP A 566 8.33 16.71 23.61
C ASP A 566 8.10 18.22 23.56
N VAL A 567 7.63 18.73 22.41
CA VAL A 567 7.09 20.09 22.28
C VAL A 567 5.80 20.18 23.11
N ASP A 568 5.80 20.96 24.18
CA ASP A 568 4.58 21.29 24.93
C ASP A 568 4.15 22.74 24.59
N GLY A 569 3.13 22.95 23.75
CA GLY A 569 2.63 24.28 23.38
C GLY A 569 3.36 24.92 22.18
N GLY A 570 3.66 26.22 22.29
CA GLY A 570 4.53 26.91 21.32
C GLY A 570 3.84 27.92 20.39
N PRO A 571 4.52 28.34 19.31
CA PRO A 571 5.68 27.69 18.68
C PRO A 571 7.02 27.83 19.41
N THR A 572 7.91 26.85 19.20
CA THR A 572 9.36 27.02 19.30
C THR A 572 9.94 27.30 17.90
N GLN A 573 10.71 28.38 17.78
CA GLN A 573 11.16 28.91 16.48
C GLN A 573 12.68 28.97 16.39
N LEU A 574 13.27 28.15 15.52
CA LEU A 574 14.68 28.15 15.16
C LEU A 574 14.88 29.01 13.91
N THR A 575 15.63 30.11 14.02
CA THR A 575 15.87 31.06 12.92
C THR A 575 17.34 31.11 12.52
N SER A 576 17.61 31.07 11.22
CA SER A 576 18.96 31.07 10.66
C SER A 576 19.71 32.40 10.87
N PRO A 577 21.04 32.38 10.77
CA PRO A 577 21.83 33.57 10.42
C PRO A 577 21.30 34.25 9.15
N ALA A 578 21.71 35.51 8.92
CA ALA A 578 21.41 36.18 7.66
C ALA A 578 22.27 35.57 6.53
N LEU A 579 21.60 35.10 5.48
CA LEU A 579 22.19 34.56 4.27
C LEU A 579 22.33 35.70 3.25
N ASP A 580 23.55 35.92 2.72
CA ASP A 580 23.79 36.98 1.74
C ASP A 580 23.58 36.45 0.31
N LEU A 581 22.36 36.62 -0.19
CA LEU A 581 21.92 36.20 -1.52
C LEU A 581 21.76 37.42 -2.45
N SER A 582 22.66 38.41 -2.34
CA SER A 582 22.54 39.68 -3.08
C SER A 582 23.21 39.73 -4.45
N ALA A 583 23.88 38.65 -4.89
CA ALA A 583 24.34 38.54 -6.27
C ALA A 583 23.20 38.06 -7.19
N PRO A 584 23.24 38.38 -8.51
CA PRO A 584 22.17 38.02 -9.45
C PRO A 584 22.34 36.57 -9.94
N GLU A 585 22.14 35.62 -9.04
CA GLU A 585 22.36 34.17 -9.21
C GLU A 585 21.07 33.40 -8.88
N GLU A 586 20.89 32.21 -9.46
CA GLU A 586 19.76 31.32 -9.15
C GLU A 586 20.07 30.56 -7.85
N TYR A 587 19.41 30.95 -6.75
CA TYR A 587 19.61 30.32 -5.45
C TYR A 587 18.57 29.24 -5.14
N ARG A 588 19.04 28.09 -4.66
CA ARG A 588 18.20 27.10 -3.97
C ARG A 588 18.67 26.92 -2.52
N ILE A 589 17.72 26.71 -1.62
CA ILE A 589 18.02 26.28 -0.24
C ILE A 589 17.62 24.82 -0.09
N ARG A 590 18.48 24.04 0.55
CA ARG A 590 18.31 22.61 0.83
C ARG A 590 18.53 22.36 2.32
N TYR A 591 17.74 21.50 2.93
CA TYR A 591 17.89 21.08 4.33
C TYR A 591 17.35 19.66 4.52
N ALA A 592 17.86 18.95 5.52
CA ALA A 592 17.19 17.78 6.08
C ALA A 592 16.31 18.20 7.25
N ARG A 593 15.11 17.62 7.34
CA ARG A 593 14.18 17.82 8.45
C ARG A 593 13.60 16.51 8.94
N TRP A 594 13.29 16.47 10.21
CA TRP A 594 12.52 15.42 10.88
C TRP A 594 11.31 16.07 11.55
N PHE A 595 10.15 15.43 11.49
CA PHE A 595 8.98 15.85 12.25
C PHE A 595 8.03 14.69 12.51
N THR A 596 7.82 14.34 13.77
CA THR A 596 6.81 13.35 14.21
C THR A 596 5.75 14.03 15.06
N ASN A 597 4.50 13.58 14.87
CA ASN A 597 3.36 13.75 15.75
C ASN A 597 2.71 12.36 15.85
N ASP A 598 2.46 11.84 17.05
CA ASP A 598 1.99 10.46 17.26
C ASP A 598 0.45 10.27 17.19
N ASP A 599 -0.35 11.33 17.33
CA ASP A 599 -1.82 11.29 17.19
C ASP A 599 -2.33 11.74 15.80
N GLY A 600 -1.53 12.52 15.08
CA GLY A 600 -1.75 12.96 13.70
C GLY A 600 -2.78 14.08 13.55
N ASP A 601 -2.84 15.03 14.49
CA ASP A 601 -3.81 16.12 14.54
C ASP A 601 -3.43 17.40 13.72
N ALA A 602 -3.47 18.59 14.33
CA ALA A 602 -3.21 19.89 13.74
C ALA A 602 -1.74 20.32 13.81
N ASP A 603 -0.88 19.66 14.58
CA ASP A 603 0.48 20.12 14.90
C ASP A 603 1.46 20.04 13.73
N ARG A 604 2.25 21.09 13.50
CA ARG A 604 3.11 21.23 12.32
C ARG A 604 4.53 21.69 12.65
N LEU A 605 5.46 21.22 11.84
CA LEU A 605 6.69 21.94 11.51
C LEU A 605 6.43 22.82 10.29
N ASP A 606 6.29 24.11 10.51
CA ASP A 606 6.23 25.12 9.44
C ASP A 606 7.65 25.61 9.12
N VAL A 607 8.00 25.63 7.83
CA VAL A 607 9.25 26.19 7.31
C VAL A 607 8.95 27.47 6.54
N GLU A 608 9.61 28.56 6.91
CA GLU A 608 9.35 29.90 6.40
C GLU A 608 10.62 30.59 5.92
N ILE A 609 10.52 31.43 4.90
CA ILE A 609 11.60 32.28 4.41
C ILE A 609 11.25 33.77 4.51
N SER A 610 12.26 34.59 4.83
CA SER A 610 12.24 36.05 4.83
C SER A 610 13.34 36.58 3.94
N ASN A 611 13.17 37.77 3.36
CA ASN A 611 14.21 38.54 2.66
C ASN A 611 14.43 39.95 3.23
N ASP A 612 13.85 40.25 4.39
CA ASP A 612 13.85 41.58 5.03
C ASP A 612 14.31 41.54 6.51
N ASP A 613 15.25 40.62 6.80
CA ASP A 613 15.82 40.37 8.14
C ASP A 613 14.80 39.85 9.18
N GLY A 614 13.73 39.20 8.70
CA GLY A 614 12.67 38.62 9.52
C GLY A 614 11.53 39.56 9.88
N ALA A 615 11.39 40.71 9.19
CA ALA A 615 10.28 41.64 9.39
C ALA A 615 8.96 41.16 8.73
N SER A 616 9.06 40.35 7.68
CA SER A 616 7.98 39.56 7.08
C SER A 616 8.48 38.17 6.67
N TRP A 617 7.55 37.22 6.55
CA TRP A 617 7.81 35.80 6.35
C TRP A 617 6.82 35.21 5.33
N VAL A 618 7.29 34.27 4.53
CA VAL A 618 6.53 33.52 3.53
C VAL A 618 6.68 32.03 3.85
N LEU A 619 5.57 31.29 3.92
CA LEU A 619 5.57 29.85 4.14
C LEU A 619 6.13 29.13 2.91
N VAL A 620 7.12 28.26 3.13
CA VAL A 620 7.72 27.37 2.13
C VAL A 620 7.05 25.99 2.19
N GLU A 621 6.98 25.42 3.39
CA GLU A 621 6.49 24.07 3.65
C GLU A 621 5.73 24.04 5.00
N SER A 622 4.71 23.18 5.12
CA SER A 622 4.01 22.90 6.38
C SER A 622 3.85 21.39 6.51
N VAL A 623 4.47 20.79 7.51
CA VAL A 623 4.68 19.34 7.62
C VAL A 623 3.72 18.74 8.66
N PRO A 624 2.86 17.76 8.29
CA PRO A 624 1.86 17.20 9.20
C PRO A 624 2.34 16.07 10.12
N GLY A 625 3.59 15.61 9.96
CA GLY A 625 4.15 14.44 10.62
C GLY A 625 4.60 13.37 9.62
N GLY A 626 5.59 12.57 10.00
CA GLY A 626 6.12 11.45 9.22
C GLY A 626 7.14 10.67 10.03
N VAL A 627 7.82 9.69 9.40
CA VAL A 627 8.91 8.94 10.02
C VAL A 627 10.19 9.06 9.19
N GLY A 628 11.33 9.19 9.86
CA GLY A 628 12.62 9.34 9.20
C GLY A 628 12.99 10.78 8.82
N TRP A 629 14.27 10.98 8.50
CA TRP A 629 14.77 12.23 7.93
C TRP A 629 14.27 12.40 6.49
N VAL A 630 13.69 13.56 6.20
CA VAL A 630 13.25 13.96 4.86
C VAL A 630 14.09 15.15 4.41
N GLU A 631 14.73 15.02 3.25
CA GLU A 631 15.42 16.14 2.61
C GLU A 631 14.44 16.94 1.74
N HIS A 632 14.48 18.28 1.87
CA HIS A 632 13.69 19.20 1.07
C HIS A 632 14.60 20.24 0.40
N SER A 633 14.21 20.74 -0.77
CA SER A 633 14.93 21.81 -1.48
C SER A 633 14.00 22.64 -2.36
N PHE A 634 14.13 23.97 -2.29
CA PHE A 634 13.28 24.94 -2.98
C PHE A 634 14.11 26.07 -3.61
N ALA A 635 13.61 26.70 -4.68
CA ALA A 635 14.23 27.89 -5.25
C ALA A 635 13.78 29.15 -4.48
N VAL A 636 14.68 30.10 -4.25
CA VAL A 636 14.40 31.26 -3.40
C VAL A 636 13.37 32.20 -4.05
N ASP A 637 13.53 32.47 -5.35
CA ASP A 637 12.67 33.38 -6.13
C ASP A 637 11.20 32.92 -6.28
N ASP A 638 10.89 31.63 -6.04
CA ASP A 638 9.50 31.14 -5.97
C ASP A 638 8.72 31.76 -4.79
N PHE A 639 9.42 32.19 -3.74
CA PHE A 639 8.84 32.68 -2.48
C PHE A 639 9.20 34.14 -2.17
N VAL A 640 10.47 34.52 -2.36
CA VAL A 640 10.98 35.87 -2.06
C VAL A 640 12.10 36.27 -3.01
N ALA A 641 12.18 37.54 -3.40
CA ALA A 641 13.32 38.05 -4.16
C ALA A 641 14.61 37.99 -3.31
N PRO A 642 15.74 37.45 -3.82
CA PRO A 642 17.01 37.39 -3.09
C PRO A 642 17.53 38.76 -2.60
N THR A 643 18.11 38.78 -1.40
CA THR A 643 18.71 39.97 -0.76
C THR A 643 19.89 39.57 0.12
N ASN A 644 20.63 40.56 0.65
CA ASN A 644 21.64 40.32 1.68
C ASN A 644 21.05 40.17 3.12
N GLN A 645 19.74 39.92 3.23
CA GLN A 645 19.00 39.82 4.48
C GLN A 645 18.05 38.61 4.50
N VAL A 646 18.38 37.56 3.73
CA VAL A 646 17.56 36.34 3.67
C VAL A 646 17.72 35.52 4.93
N ARG A 647 16.62 34.95 5.44
CA ARG A 647 16.60 34.04 6.59
C ARG A 647 15.61 32.93 6.39
N VAL A 648 15.91 31.76 6.95
CA VAL A 648 14.98 30.63 7.06
C VAL A 648 14.59 30.46 8.53
N ARG A 649 13.33 30.07 8.79
CA ARG A 649 12.81 29.75 10.11
C ARG A 649 12.10 28.40 10.09
N PHE A 650 12.32 27.63 11.15
CA PHE A 650 11.68 26.36 11.43
C PHE A 650 10.85 26.53 12.71
N SER A 651 9.53 26.41 12.59
CA SER A 651 8.56 26.64 13.67
C SER A 651 7.85 25.33 13.99
N ALA A 652 8.13 24.72 15.15
CA ALA A 652 7.42 23.54 15.65
C ALA A 652 6.41 23.95 16.74
N THR A 653 5.23 23.32 16.75
CA THR A 653 4.12 23.64 17.68
C THR A 653 3.33 22.38 18.03
N ASP A 654 2.94 22.25 19.29
CA ASP A 654 1.94 21.33 19.83
C ASP A 654 0.76 22.17 20.39
N ASN A 655 -0.37 22.24 19.69
CA ASN A 655 -1.50 23.08 20.12
C ASN A 655 -2.84 22.66 19.47
N PRO A 656 -3.69 21.91 20.19
CA PRO A 656 -3.71 21.75 21.63
C PRO A 656 -2.66 20.76 22.14
N ASN A 657 -2.22 20.95 23.39
CA ASN A 657 -1.29 20.06 24.06
C ASN A 657 -1.92 18.67 24.28
N ASN A 658 -1.66 17.75 23.33
CA ASN A 658 -2.19 16.38 23.33
C ASN A 658 -1.38 15.35 22.53
N SER A 659 -0.51 15.77 21.62
CA SER A 659 0.36 14.85 20.86
C SER A 659 1.68 14.59 21.60
N VAL A 660 2.48 13.64 21.12
CA VAL A 660 3.93 13.65 21.30
C VAL A 660 4.55 14.21 20.03
N THR A 661 5.10 15.43 20.11
CA THR A 661 5.61 16.17 18.94
C THR A 661 7.11 16.42 19.05
N GLU A 662 7.84 16.01 18.02
CA GLU A 662 9.31 16.13 17.95
C GLU A 662 9.73 16.68 16.59
N ALA A 663 10.71 17.59 16.58
CA ALA A 663 11.25 18.20 15.36
C ALA A 663 12.78 18.19 15.36
N ALA A 664 13.39 17.94 14.20
CA ALA A 664 14.83 18.11 14.01
C ALA A 664 15.17 18.73 12.65
N VAL A 665 16.31 19.42 12.56
CA VAL A 665 16.82 20.04 11.32
C VAL A 665 18.33 19.79 11.22
N ASP A 666 18.80 19.44 10.02
CA ASP A 666 20.21 19.17 9.75
C ASP A 666 20.66 19.59 8.33
N ALA A 667 21.96 19.68 8.12
CA ALA A 667 22.66 19.78 6.83
C ALA A 667 22.19 20.92 5.89
N LEU A 668 21.82 22.08 6.43
CA LEU A 668 21.33 23.21 5.64
C LEU A 668 22.41 23.75 4.69
N LYS A 669 22.05 23.90 3.41
CA LYS A 669 22.91 24.42 2.34
C LYS A 669 22.17 25.46 1.51
N VAL A 670 22.90 26.51 1.14
CA VAL A 670 22.53 27.40 0.03
C VAL A 670 23.36 27.02 -1.17
N LEU A 671 22.67 26.75 -2.28
CA LEU A 671 23.24 26.31 -3.54
C LEU A 671 23.04 27.39 -4.61
N VAL A 672 24.04 27.62 -5.45
CA VAL A 672 23.88 28.37 -6.70
C VAL A 672 23.72 27.37 -7.84
N VAL A 673 22.75 27.62 -8.72
CA VAL A 673 22.45 26.78 -9.88
C VAL A 673 22.95 27.47 -11.14
N ASN A 674 24.03 26.96 -11.75
CA ASN A 674 24.62 27.59 -12.92
C ASN A 674 23.95 27.11 -14.21
N CYS A 675 23.25 28.06 -14.86
CA CYS A 675 22.48 27.84 -16.09
C CYS A 675 23.20 28.22 -17.37
N GLU A 676 24.35 28.88 -17.29
CA GLU A 676 25.25 29.07 -18.42
C GLU A 676 26.35 27.99 -18.36
N PRO A 677 26.76 27.39 -19.50
CA PRO A 677 27.90 26.49 -19.52
C PRO A 677 29.18 27.26 -19.20
N CYS A 678 30.03 26.72 -18.32
CA CYS A 678 31.32 27.35 -18.02
C CYS A 678 32.33 27.06 -19.14
N LEU A 679 32.20 27.78 -20.26
CA LEU A 679 32.95 27.55 -21.50
C LEU A 679 34.50 27.54 -21.33
N GLY A 680 35.04 28.07 -20.24
CA GLY A 680 36.48 28.05 -19.98
C GLY A 680 37.01 26.79 -19.27
N ASP A 681 36.15 25.98 -18.65
CA ASP A 681 36.53 24.78 -17.88
C ASP A 681 36.49 23.55 -18.79
N ILE A 682 37.66 23.24 -19.33
CA ILE A 682 37.93 22.21 -20.33
C ILE A 682 38.34 20.90 -19.63
N ASP A 683 39.02 20.98 -18.47
CA ASP A 683 39.43 19.79 -17.71
C ASP A 683 38.38 19.25 -16.72
N GLY A 684 37.31 20.03 -16.47
CA GLY A 684 36.18 19.65 -15.64
C GLY A 684 36.43 19.80 -14.14
N SER A 685 37.44 20.60 -13.75
CA SER A 685 37.83 20.81 -12.35
C SER A 685 36.93 21.77 -11.58
N GLY A 686 36.04 22.51 -12.25
CA GLY A 686 35.15 23.49 -11.64
C GLY A 686 35.75 24.90 -11.52
N ALA A 687 36.86 25.20 -12.19
CA ALA A 687 37.44 26.54 -12.25
C ALA A 687 38.29 26.75 -13.50
N VAL A 688 38.15 27.90 -14.18
CA VAL A 688 38.94 28.22 -15.37
C VAL A 688 40.36 28.63 -14.97
N ASP A 689 41.35 27.75 -15.11
CA ASP A 689 42.74 28.03 -14.71
C ASP A 689 43.82 27.65 -15.74
N LEU A 690 45.05 27.45 -15.28
CA LEU A 690 46.19 27.03 -16.09
C LEU A 690 46.06 25.59 -16.62
N GLY A 691 45.17 24.75 -16.07
CA GLY A 691 44.80 23.45 -16.61
C GLY A 691 44.17 23.59 -18.00
N ASP A 692 43.04 24.29 -18.08
CA ASP A 692 42.28 24.51 -19.31
C ASP A 692 43.10 25.28 -20.35
N LEU A 693 43.79 26.33 -19.90
CA LEU A 693 44.69 27.09 -20.76
C LEU A 693 45.83 26.20 -21.31
N ALA A 694 46.27 25.18 -20.58
CA ALA A 694 47.26 24.23 -21.09
C ALA A 694 46.65 23.23 -22.11
N ILE A 695 45.39 22.81 -21.95
CA ILE A 695 44.70 21.97 -22.94
C ILE A 695 44.49 22.77 -24.23
N LEU A 696 43.85 23.94 -24.16
CA LEU A 696 43.60 24.81 -25.31
C LEU A 696 44.91 25.16 -26.03
N LEU A 697 45.97 25.54 -25.30
CA LEU A 697 47.29 25.81 -25.90
C LEU A 697 48.01 24.56 -26.44
N SER A 698 47.61 23.35 -26.07
CA SER A 698 48.16 22.11 -26.62
C SER A 698 47.58 21.77 -28.00
N ASN A 699 46.31 22.11 -28.23
CA ASN A 699 45.60 21.91 -29.50
C ASN A 699 45.59 23.16 -30.41
N PHE A 700 46.05 24.31 -29.92
CA PHE A 700 46.01 25.59 -30.63
C PHE A 700 46.57 25.55 -32.05
N GLY A 701 45.73 25.94 -33.01
CA GLY A 701 45.99 25.88 -34.45
C GLY A 701 45.48 24.61 -35.14
N THR A 702 44.81 23.71 -34.42
CA THR A 702 44.09 22.56 -35.00
C THR A 702 42.80 23.01 -35.69
N VAL A 703 42.43 22.31 -36.76
CA VAL A 703 41.26 22.60 -37.61
C VAL A 703 40.72 21.27 -38.14
N GLY A 704 39.43 20.97 -37.94
CA GLY A 704 38.79 19.77 -38.45
C GLY A 704 38.84 18.59 -37.49
N GLY A 705 37.73 18.35 -36.78
CA GLY A 705 37.55 17.23 -35.84
C GLY A 705 38.09 17.51 -34.44
N VAL A 706 37.84 18.73 -33.95
CA VAL A 706 38.01 19.15 -32.55
C VAL A 706 36.64 19.42 -31.92
N ASP A 707 36.58 19.47 -30.59
CA ASP A 707 35.39 19.84 -29.82
C ASP A 707 35.78 20.67 -28.57
N PRO A 708 34.84 21.10 -27.70
CA PRO A 708 35.18 21.88 -26.51
C PRO A 708 36.18 21.23 -25.55
N SER A 709 36.29 19.90 -25.51
CA SER A 709 37.31 19.19 -24.70
C SER A 709 38.72 19.28 -25.30
N ASP A 710 38.84 19.59 -26.59
CA ASP A 710 40.10 20.01 -27.23
C ASP A 710 40.35 21.52 -27.09
N GLY A 711 39.35 22.31 -26.67
CA GLY A 711 39.40 23.76 -26.55
C GLY A 711 38.84 24.56 -27.73
N ASP A 712 37.98 23.95 -28.56
CA ASP A 712 37.10 24.71 -29.48
C ASP A 712 35.91 25.24 -28.67
N LEU A 713 35.96 26.51 -28.27
CA LEU A 713 35.00 27.11 -27.34
C LEU A 713 33.91 27.92 -28.06
N ASN A 714 33.93 27.92 -29.40
CA ASN A 714 32.99 28.67 -30.23
C ASN A 714 32.20 27.80 -31.24
N ASP A 715 32.54 26.50 -31.36
CA ASP A 715 31.96 25.50 -32.27
C ASP A 715 32.17 25.85 -33.76
N ASP A 716 33.34 26.40 -34.13
CA ASP A 716 33.72 26.73 -35.52
C ASP A 716 34.62 25.70 -36.22
N ASP A 717 34.92 24.57 -35.56
CA ASP A 717 35.74 23.43 -35.97
C ASP A 717 37.25 23.76 -35.98
N ARG A 718 37.69 24.54 -34.98
CA ARG A 718 39.04 25.13 -34.80
C ARG A 718 39.37 25.40 -33.32
N VAL A 719 40.66 25.43 -33.02
CA VAL A 719 41.17 26.03 -31.77
C VAL A 719 42.07 27.22 -32.15
N ASP A 720 41.59 28.46 -32.04
CA ASP A 720 42.38 29.66 -32.37
C ASP A 720 42.30 30.83 -31.36
N LEU A 721 42.59 32.05 -31.80
CA LEU A 721 42.52 33.27 -30.99
C LEU A 721 41.09 33.62 -30.56
N GLY A 722 40.06 33.09 -31.22
CA GLY A 722 38.67 33.18 -30.76
C GLY A 722 38.50 32.50 -29.40
N ASP A 723 38.88 31.23 -29.32
CA ASP A 723 38.72 30.36 -28.16
C ASP A 723 39.62 30.80 -27.00
N LEU A 724 40.87 31.14 -27.32
CA LEU A 724 41.77 31.75 -26.34
C LEU A 724 41.22 33.08 -25.79
N ALA A 725 40.46 33.85 -26.57
CA ALA A 725 39.81 35.06 -26.08
C ALA A 725 38.56 34.77 -25.23
N ILE A 726 37.84 33.68 -25.51
CA ILE A 726 36.72 33.19 -24.68
C ILE A 726 37.28 32.73 -23.32
N LEU A 727 38.23 31.80 -23.31
CA LEU A 727 38.86 31.30 -22.08
C LEU A 727 39.47 32.44 -21.25
N LEU A 728 40.24 33.34 -21.88
CA LEU A 728 40.82 34.49 -21.17
C LEU A 728 39.80 35.56 -20.73
N SER A 729 38.54 35.50 -21.17
CA SER A 729 37.47 36.37 -20.64
C SER A 729 36.89 35.89 -19.31
N VAL A 730 37.01 34.59 -19.02
CA VAL A 730 36.58 33.93 -17.77
C VAL A 730 37.76 33.36 -16.96
N PHE A 731 39.01 33.59 -17.37
CA PHE A 731 40.18 33.03 -16.69
C PHE A 731 40.29 33.51 -15.23
N GLY A 732 40.34 32.55 -14.31
CA GLY A 732 40.34 32.77 -12.87
C GLY A 732 38.95 32.89 -12.23
N THR A 733 37.86 32.65 -12.96
CA THR A 733 36.53 32.48 -12.35
C THR A 733 36.33 31.02 -11.94
N PRO A 734 35.78 30.74 -10.73
CA PRO A 734 35.21 29.43 -10.46
C PRO A 734 33.99 29.21 -11.39
N CYS A 735 33.73 27.96 -11.73
CA CYS A 735 32.55 27.52 -12.47
C CYS A 735 31.45 27.07 -11.49
N GLY A 736 31.26 27.88 -10.44
CA GLY A 736 30.54 27.53 -9.23
C GLY A 736 30.34 28.74 -8.34
#